data_AF-A0A8J4B380-F1
#
_entry.id   AF-A0A8J4B380-F1
#
_cell.length_a   1.000
_cell.length_b   1.000
_cell.length_c   1.000
_cell.angle_alpha   90.00
_cell.angle_beta   90.00
_cell.angle_gamma   90.00
#
_symmetry.space_group_name_H-M   'P 1'
#
loop_
_entity.id
_entity.type
_entity.pdbx_description
1 polymer ?
#
loop_
_entity_poly.entity_id
_entity_poly.type
_entity_poly.pdbx_seq_one_letter_code
_entity_poly.pdbx_strand_id
1 'polypeptide(L)'
;MMLAVDTALTSLVVTAVPAVAAATSNSTACSTTDLQVDVIFDALAAKAATGLNLTNPSLCPTIIQATVAACSGSSAIAGDAALKACRVYDKAVATLAETNAEEQAIIPLAAVALMARVSYVVQAAGVAAVTSAMNGNVTAVDDLVAGWNTHLATAPINLTAIFVALGLGDAPSAASPSIFVRGSGSLTNCQVSYDQIVDPVNTKNSTTSAKGIAIFTNVTSGLVTVPSGCRDAALSVGSKVAQSPFSMGALVPQSLIGGPFFLNPVAYLATAVFLVRQRHEAPRGITTADYAAVYNYFGIGVAGATDALPQGADFVRQNWPDSNALVVRSYLLNQRLLGAVGPSSSFMSGLLKHEVSMDDVSQSFFETMSYDMANKTLKPDDKDYLTGLMRRYYQSRFQGSSSSASRRRLLQTLDLTQLNQLLASVASAVAEVSNQLLALDRQAEAAAAAGKTVDVSALLLTAAKVSSVAQSALTSMLTELAVAASSGNTTAMTALTSQLSSSFSTAGLQAQVQSATVDESGIGAVGNNQGPTVEPGGIAPPVLPAAIPPSTEKKTVNTGAIIGGVIGGVVGGAMIAVIVAVVLIRNRRLKQQVHGRRDDARINVMMPDPETGAATNQWLSDSASPPTMAGGAADNRTELVDNKLPGATNRSLGGPNATAEKVEVGDESNRTETMVIPWACPRITNSLMSPLERHAPTSGSSNPAGATSSDGRDSQFRSNHVHPDPKLALPTGRTSSPRDPDSSTLNDQPGWWTAAN
;
A
#
# COMPACT_ATOMS: atom_id res chain seq x y z
N MET A 1 -16.23 -0.25 7.92
CA MET A 1 -16.84 1.09 8.14
C MET A 1 -17.99 1.07 9.15
N MET A 2 -19.12 0.39 8.92
CA MET A 2 -20.29 0.40 9.84
C MET A 2 -19.91 0.11 11.32
N LEU A 3 -19.18 -0.97 11.59
CA LEU A 3 -18.77 -1.32 12.97
C LEU A 3 -17.99 -0.19 13.70
N ALA A 4 -17.24 0.66 12.96
CA ALA A 4 -16.50 1.77 13.56
C ALA A 4 -17.42 2.94 13.91
N VAL A 5 -18.45 3.17 13.08
CA VAL A 5 -19.55 4.09 13.37
C VAL A 5 -20.34 3.61 14.59
N ASP A 6 -20.66 2.31 14.66
CA ASP A 6 -21.36 1.71 15.80
C ASP A 6 -20.53 1.79 17.10
N THR A 7 -19.22 1.54 17.01
CA THR A 7 -18.30 1.63 18.16
C THR A 7 -18.15 3.08 18.64
N ALA A 8 -18.04 4.05 17.73
CA ALA A 8 -18.01 5.46 18.06
C ALA A 8 -19.34 5.92 18.69
N LEU A 9 -20.48 5.58 18.10
CA LEU A 9 -21.81 5.90 18.62
C LEU A 9 -22.02 5.29 20.02
N THR A 10 -21.68 4.02 20.20
CA THR A 10 -21.73 3.35 21.51
C THR A 10 -20.81 4.05 22.51
N SER A 11 -19.60 4.43 22.10
CA SER A 11 -18.65 5.14 22.97
C SER A 11 -19.21 6.49 23.44
N LEU A 12 -19.91 7.23 22.56
CA LEU A 12 -20.56 8.49 22.90
C LEU A 12 -21.64 8.30 23.97
N VAL A 13 -22.57 7.36 23.75
CA VAL A 13 -23.67 7.10 24.70
C VAL A 13 -23.10 6.67 26.05
N VAL A 14 -22.14 5.75 26.05
CA VAL A 14 -21.53 5.19 27.26
C VAL A 14 -20.76 6.25 28.07
N THR A 15 -20.04 7.19 27.46
CA THR A 15 -19.39 8.28 28.21
C THR A 15 -20.34 9.43 28.58
N ALA A 16 -21.39 9.66 27.81
CA ALA A 16 -22.40 10.69 28.08
C ALA A 16 -23.26 10.36 29.30
N VAL A 17 -23.68 9.10 29.49
CA VAL A 17 -24.51 8.68 30.64
C VAL A 17 -23.98 9.16 32.00
N PRO A 18 -22.73 8.88 32.44
CA PRO A 18 -22.24 9.34 33.74
C PRO A 18 -22.11 10.87 33.84
N ALA A 19 -21.86 11.56 32.73
CA ALA A 19 -21.84 13.03 32.69
C ALA A 19 -23.25 13.63 32.85
N VAL A 20 -24.24 13.07 32.17
CA VAL A 20 -25.65 13.45 32.29
C VAL A 20 -26.16 13.16 33.69
N ALA A 21 -25.86 11.98 34.25
CA ALA A 21 -26.24 11.61 35.62
C ALA A 21 -25.71 12.61 36.67
N ALA A 22 -24.45 13.05 36.55
CA ALA A 22 -23.88 14.05 37.46
C ALA A 22 -24.61 15.41 37.36
N ALA A 23 -24.87 15.87 36.12
CA ALA A 23 -25.55 17.14 35.85
C ALA A 23 -27.07 17.13 36.12
N THR A 24 -27.67 15.95 36.28
CA THR A 24 -29.13 15.74 36.47
C THR A 24 -29.48 15.05 37.79
N SER A 25 -28.55 15.00 38.75
CA SER A 25 -28.69 14.33 40.05
C SER A 25 -29.93 14.70 40.90
N ASN A 26 -30.57 15.84 40.64
CA ASN A 26 -31.82 16.28 41.27
C ASN A 26 -33.06 16.21 40.34
N SER A 27 -32.93 15.63 39.15
CA SER A 27 -34.00 15.56 38.15
C SER A 27 -34.91 14.36 38.36
N THR A 28 -36.22 14.60 38.33
CA THR A 28 -37.22 13.54 38.23
C THR A 28 -37.37 13.01 36.80
N ALA A 29 -37.08 13.83 35.78
CA ALA A 29 -37.26 13.51 34.37
C ALA A 29 -36.25 12.46 33.85
N CYS A 30 -35.03 12.45 34.40
CA CYS A 30 -33.96 11.51 34.03
C CYS A 30 -33.41 10.79 35.27
N SER A 31 -34.33 10.28 36.10
CA SER A 31 -34.05 9.67 37.41
C SER A 31 -33.47 8.25 37.33
N THR A 32 -33.47 7.61 36.16
CA THR A 32 -32.87 6.30 35.91
C THR A 32 -31.90 6.36 34.72
N THR A 33 -30.96 5.41 34.68
CA THR A 33 -30.01 5.26 33.55
C THR A 33 -30.72 5.02 32.23
N ASP A 34 -31.80 4.22 32.20
CA ASP A 34 -32.56 3.96 30.98
C ASP A 34 -33.16 5.24 30.39
N LEU A 35 -33.78 6.09 31.24
CA LEU A 35 -34.30 7.40 30.82
C LEU A 35 -33.20 8.35 30.33
N GLN A 36 -32.01 8.30 30.94
CA GLN A 36 -30.86 9.08 30.47
C GLN A 36 -30.40 8.60 29.08
N VAL A 37 -30.37 7.28 28.85
CA VAL A 37 -30.01 6.68 27.55
C VAL A 37 -31.03 7.02 26.47
N ASP A 38 -32.33 6.93 26.77
CA ASP A 38 -33.40 7.29 25.82
C ASP A 38 -33.29 8.76 25.37
N VAL A 39 -33.10 9.69 26.31
CA VAL A 39 -32.96 11.13 25.99
C VAL A 39 -31.65 11.42 25.22
N ILE A 40 -30.57 10.68 25.47
CA ILE A 40 -29.34 10.76 24.65
C ILE A 40 -29.63 10.30 23.21
N PHE A 41 -30.39 9.22 23.03
CA PHE A 41 -30.78 8.74 21.69
C PHE A 41 -31.73 9.71 20.98
N ASP A 42 -32.68 10.34 21.67
CA ASP A 42 -33.53 11.39 21.11
C ASP A 42 -32.71 12.60 20.65
N ALA A 43 -31.74 13.05 21.47
CA ALA A 43 -30.82 14.13 21.09
C ALA A 43 -29.97 13.76 19.86
N LEU A 44 -29.52 12.50 19.77
CA LEU A 44 -28.79 11.98 18.61
C LEU A 44 -29.66 11.88 17.36
N ALA A 45 -30.92 11.45 17.47
CA ALA A 45 -31.88 11.38 16.37
C ALA A 45 -32.21 12.78 15.84
N ALA A 46 -32.45 13.75 16.73
CA ALA A 46 -32.63 15.15 16.39
C ALA A 46 -31.40 15.72 15.66
N LYS A 47 -30.18 15.37 16.10
CA LYS A 47 -28.96 15.79 15.42
C LYS A 47 -28.80 15.14 14.05
N ALA A 48 -29.09 13.85 13.94
CA ALA A 48 -28.99 13.09 12.70
C ALA A 48 -29.91 13.61 11.59
N ALA A 49 -31.08 14.15 11.94
CA ALA A 49 -31.96 14.85 10.99
C ALA A 49 -31.31 16.07 10.32
N THR A 50 -30.25 16.65 10.91
CA THR A 50 -29.44 17.76 10.36
C THR A 50 -28.08 17.31 9.79
N GLY A 51 -27.82 16.00 9.75
CA GLY A 51 -26.51 15.42 9.45
C GLY A 51 -25.73 15.08 10.72
N LEU A 52 -25.40 13.80 10.88
CA LEU A 52 -24.55 13.28 11.97
C LEU A 52 -23.12 13.08 11.46
N ASN A 53 -22.16 13.81 12.03
CA ASN A 53 -20.74 13.52 11.86
C ASN A 53 -20.12 13.15 13.20
N LEU A 54 -19.78 11.87 13.38
CA LEU A 54 -19.17 11.36 14.61
C LEU A 54 -17.74 11.89 14.85
N THR A 55 -17.02 12.32 13.80
CA THR A 55 -15.67 12.90 13.95
C THR A 55 -15.69 14.39 14.30
N ASN A 56 -16.86 15.00 14.47
CA ASN A 56 -16.97 16.40 14.85
C ASN A 56 -16.80 16.55 16.38
N PRO A 57 -15.76 17.24 16.89
CA PRO A 57 -15.54 17.39 18.33
C PRO A 57 -16.65 18.19 19.03
N SER A 58 -17.47 18.95 18.29
CA SER A 58 -18.64 19.62 18.88
C SER A 58 -19.86 18.70 19.05
N LEU A 59 -19.86 17.48 18.48
CA LEU A 59 -21.00 16.57 18.61
C LEU A 59 -21.24 16.17 20.06
N CYS A 60 -20.23 15.62 20.72
CA CYS A 60 -20.34 15.14 22.10
C CYS A 60 -20.85 16.21 23.10
N PRO A 61 -20.27 17.43 23.17
CA PRO A 61 -20.79 18.45 24.08
C PRO A 61 -22.19 18.92 23.68
N THR A 62 -22.52 18.96 22.39
CA THR A 62 -23.89 19.29 21.91
C THR A 62 -24.92 18.28 22.43
N ILE A 63 -24.63 16.98 22.31
CA ILE A 63 -25.52 15.91 22.75
C ILE A 63 -25.68 15.92 24.27
N ILE A 64 -24.60 16.07 25.04
CA ILE A 64 -24.67 16.15 26.51
C ILE A 64 -25.46 17.39 26.96
N GLN A 65 -25.23 18.56 26.36
CA GLN A 65 -25.97 19.78 26.70
C GLN A 65 -27.46 19.67 26.35
N ALA A 66 -27.81 19.15 25.18
CA ALA A 66 -29.20 18.91 24.78
C ALA A 66 -29.91 17.92 25.73
N THR A 67 -29.21 16.82 26.08
CA THR A 67 -29.72 15.82 27.03
C THR A 67 -29.96 16.43 28.41
N VAL A 68 -28.98 17.15 28.96
CA VAL A 68 -29.12 17.78 30.29
C VAL A 68 -30.24 18.82 30.31
N ALA A 69 -30.42 19.58 29.23
CA ALA A 69 -31.53 20.53 29.08
C ALA A 69 -32.90 19.82 29.08
N ALA A 70 -33.07 18.75 28.30
CA ALA A 70 -34.28 17.93 28.30
C ALA A 70 -34.54 17.28 29.67
N CYS A 71 -33.47 16.86 30.35
CA CYS A 71 -33.51 16.36 31.73
C CYS A 71 -33.68 17.45 32.81
N SER A 72 -33.86 18.74 32.47
CA SER A 72 -33.96 19.84 33.44
C SER A 72 -32.78 19.94 34.43
N GLY A 73 -31.58 19.55 34.02
CA GLY A 73 -30.36 19.58 34.84
C GLY A 73 -29.59 20.91 34.74
N SER A 74 -28.44 20.97 35.44
CA SER A 74 -27.63 22.20 35.52
C SER A 74 -26.71 22.36 34.31
N SER A 75 -26.90 23.44 33.54
CA SER A 75 -26.06 23.77 32.37
C SER A 75 -24.59 24.03 32.73
N ALA A 76 -24.31 24.58 33.93
CA ALA A 76 -22.95 24.80 34.41
C ALA A 76 -22.22 23.48 34.68
N ILE A 77 -22.91 22.50 35.29
CA ILE A 77 -22.37 21.15 35.51
C ILE A 77 -22.26 20.40 34.17
N ALA A 78 -23.22 20.59 33.26
CA ALA A 78 -23.17 19.99 31.92
C ALA A 78 -21.92 20.39 31.13
N GLY A 79 -21.43 21.63 31.27
CA GLY A 79 -20.21 22.09 30.61
C GLY A 79 -18.95 21.35 31.07
N ASP A 80 -18.75 21.23 32.38
CA ASP A 80 -17.61 20.51 32.97
C ASP A 80 -17.72 18.98 32.74
N ALA A 81 -18.94 18.44 32.86
CA ALA A 81 -19.24 17.04 32.61
C ALA A 81 -18.99 16.65 31.14
N ALA A 82 -19.43 17.49 30.19
CA ALA A 82 -19.13 17.33 28.78
C ALA A 82 -17.62 17.39 28.50
N LEU A 83 -16.90 18.36 29.05
CA LEU A 83 -15.46 18.48 28.82
C LEU A 83 -14.68 17.22 29.26
N LYS A 84 -15.13 16.53 30.31
CA LYS A 84 -14.52 15.28 30.79
C LYS A 84 -14.96 14.05 29.98
N ALA A 85 -16.25 13.88 29.71
CA ALA A 85 -16.76 12.76 28.89
C ALA A 85 -16.27 12.82 27.44
N CYS A 86 -16.24 14.01 26.85
CA CYS A 86 -15.90 14.18 25.45
C CYS A 86 -14.42 13.95 25.17
N ARG A 87 -13.50 14.20 26.11
CA ARG A 87 -12.08 13.83 25.91
C ARG A 87 -11.86 12.32 25.80
N VAL A 88 -12.67 11.50 26.49
CA VAL A 88 -12.66 10.03 26.33
C VAL A 88 -13.26 9.63 24.98
N TYR A 89 -14.38 10.24 24.60
CA TYR A 89 -15.01 10.02 23.29
C TYR A 89 -14.10 10.40 22.13
N ASP A 90 -13.51 11.60 22.15
CA ASP A 90 -12.60 12.12 21.12
C ASP A 90 -11.38 11.21 20.98
N LYS A 91 -10.83 10.67 22.09
CA LYS A 91 -9.72 9.71 22.03
C LYS A 91 -10.15 8.35 21.44
N ALA A 92 -11.35 7.87 21.74
CA ALA A 92 -11.91 6.68 21.11
C ALA A 92 -12.13 6.87 19.60
N VAL A 93 -12.75 7.99 19.19
CA VAL A 93 -12.97 8.32 17.77
C VAL A 93 -11.65 8.53 17.03
N ALA A 94 -10.67 9.23 17.63
CA ALA A 94 -9.34 9.38 17.05
C ALA A 94 -8.69 8.00 16.82
N THR A 95 -8.76 7.08 17.78
CA THR A 95 -8.24 5.71 17.62
C THR A 95 -8.92 4.95 16.47
N LEU A 96 -10.24 5.10 16.35
CA LEU A 96 -11.03 4.47 15.28
C LEU A 96 -10.80 5.12 13.90
N ALA A 97 -10.37 6.38 13.85
CA ALA A 97 -10.07 7.11 12.63
C ALA A 97 -8.59 7.01 12.19
N GLU A 98 -7.66 6.88 13.14
CA GLU A 98 -6.22 6.61 12.91
C GLU A 98 -6.02 5.27 12.17
N THR A 99 -6.92 4.31 12.38
CA THR A 99 -6.99 3.10 11.56
C THR A 99 -7.80 3.35 10.30
N ASN A 100 -7.08 3.54 9.19
CA ASN A 100 -7.63 3.73 7.85
C ASN A 100 -8.78 2.75 7.56
N ALA A 101 -9.95 3.28 7.19
CA ALA A 101 -11.12 2.46 6.90
C ALA A 101 -10.90 1.46 5.75
N GLU A 102 -9.99 1.76 4.82
CA GLU A 102 -9.52 0.85 3.78
C GLU A 102 -8.63 -0.28 4.34
N GLU A 103 -7.64 0.04 5.19
CA GLU A 103 -6.78 -0.96 5.84
C GLU A 103 -7.59 -1.90 6.75
N GLN A 104 -8.59 -1.34 7.47
CA GLN A 104 -9.56 -2.11 8.25
C GLN A 104 -10.45 -3.02 7.39
N ALA A 105 -10.89 -2.57 6.21
CA ALA A 105 -11.69 -3.39 5.29
C ALA A 105 -10.88 -4.55 4.70
N ILE A 106 -9.59 -4.31 4.48
CA ILE A 106 -8.63 -5.29 3.94
C ILE A 106 -8.23 -6.35 5.00
N ILE A 107 -8.19 -5.98 6.29
CA ILE A 107 -7.93 -6.91 7.39
C ILE A 107 -9.07 -6.86 8.43
N PRO A 108 -10.24 -7.48 8.13
CA PRO A 108 -11.44 -7.39 8.98
C PRO A 108 -11.20 -7.81 10.44
N LEU A 109 -10.31 -8.78 10.66
CA LEU A 109 -9.94 -9.25 11.99
C LEU A 109 -9.28 -8.16 12.86
N ALA A 110 -8.37 -7.35 12.30
CA ALA A 110 -7.74 -6.25 13.04
C ALA A 110 -8.76 -5.17 13.39
N ALA A 111 -9.65 -4.85 12.44
CA ALA A 111 -10.71 -3.89 12.62
C ALA A 111 -11.64 -4.30 13.77
N VAL A 112 -12.17 -5.53 13.74
CA VAL A 112 -13.07 -6.05 14.79
C VAL A 112 -12.36 -6.15 16.14
N ALA A 113 -11.11 -6.60 16.18
CA ALA A 113 -10.32 -6.68 17.40
C ALA A 113 -10.08 -5.30 18.03
N LEU A 114 -9.71 -4.28 17.23
CA LEU A 114 -9.56 -2.91 17.73
C LEU A 114 -10.88 -2.33 18.23
N MET A 115 -11.96 -2.52 17.48
CA MET A 115 -13.28 -2.01 17.86
C MET A 115 -13.80 -2.64 19.15
N ALA A 116 -13.60 -3.95 19.34
CA ALA A 116 -13.89 -4.63 20.60
C ALA A 116 -13.03 -4.09 21.77
N ARG A 117 -11.73 -3.83 21.55
CA ARG A 117 -10.84 -3.24 22.57
C ARG A 117 -11.25 -1.80 22.92
N VAL A 118 -11.55 -0.95 21.94
CA VAL A 118 -12.02 0.43 22.17
C VAL A 118 -13.34 0.41 22.96
N SER A 119 -14.31 -0.41 22.55
CA SER A 119 -15.59 -0.56 23.24
C SER A 119 -15.39 -1.01 24.70
N TYR A 120 -14.54 -2.02 24.94
CA TYR A 120 -14.19 -2.48 26.28
C TYR A 120 -13.54 -1.36 27.12
N VAL A 121 -12.54 -0.65 26.60
CA VAL A 121 -11.84 0.41 27.35
C VAL A 121 -12.80 1.54 27.71
N VAL A 122 -13.69 1.94 26.80
CA VAL A 122 -14.70 2.97 27.08
C VAL A 122 -15.69 2.51 28.14
N GLN A 123 -16.20 1.29 28.06
CA GLN A 123 -17.16 0.73 29.02
C GLN A 123 -16.55 0.50 30.41
N ALA A 124 -15.36 -0.12 30.48
CA ALA A 124 -14.75 -0.54 31.74
C ALA A 124 -13.94 0.56 32.43
N ALA A 125 -13.16 1.33 31.67
CA ALA A 125 -12.28 2.37 32.20
C ALA A 125 -12.81 3.79 31.95
N GLY A 126 -13.41 4.05 30.78
CA GLY A 126 -13.99 5.35 30.42
C GLY A 126 -15.08 5.81 31.37
N VAL A 127 -16.12 4.97 31.60
CA VAL A 127 -17.21 5.26 32.55
C VAL A 127 -16.66 5.53 33.96
N ALA A 128 -15.73 4.68 34.43
CA ALA A 128 -15.14 4.81 35.76
C ALA A 128 -14.30 6.09 35.90
N ALA A 129 -13.53 6.46 34.88
CA ALA A 129 -12.74 7.70 34.85
C ALA A 129 -13.63 8.95 34.84
N VAL A 130 -14.67 8.99 34.00
CA VAL A 130 -15.62 10.11 33.96
C VAL A 130 -16.35 10.25 35.30
N THR A 131 -16.85 9.15 35.87
CA THR A 131 -17.50 9.16 37.19
C THR A 131 -16.54 9.62 38.30
N SER A 132 -15.30 9.14 38.30
CA SER A 132 -14.28 9.57 39.27
C SER A 132 -13.96 11.07 39.15
N ALA A 133 -13.93 11.60 37.93
CA ALA A 133 -13.67 13.01 37.65
C ALA A 133 -14.89 13.92 37.90
N MET A 134 -16.11 13.38 37.92
CA MET A 134 -17.30 14.04 38.49
C MET A 134 -17.25 14.08 40.02
N ASN A 135 -16.73 13.01 40.64
CA ASN A 135 -16.55 12.90 42.09
C ASN A 135 -15.27 13.58 42.63
N GLY A 136 -14.68 14.51 41.87
CA GLY A 136 -13.56 15.36 42.30
C GLY A 136 -12.16 14.89 41.95
N ASN A 137 -11.97 13.67 41.42
CA ASN A 137 -10.66 13.24 40.92
C ASN A 137 -10.40 13.76 39.50
N VAL A 138 -10.00 15.03 39.40
CA VAL A 138 -9.85 15.74 38.12
C VAL A 138 -8.84 15.11 37.15
N THR A 139 -7.86 14.32 37.62
CA THR A 139 -6.85 13.70 36.74
C THR A 139 -7.33 12.39 36.10
N ALA A 140 -8.38 11.74 36.61
CA ALA A 140 -8.74 10.37 36.20
C ALA A 140 -8.95 10.19 34.68
N VAL A 141 -9.48 11.22 33.99
CA VAL A 141 -9.64 11.22 32.53
C VAL A 141 -8.31 11.46 31.82
N ASP A 142 -7.46 12.35 32.33
CA ASP A 142 -6.11 12.57 31.78
C ASP A 142 -5.22 11.34 31.95
N ASP A 143 -5.27 10.68 33.10
CA ASP A 143 -4.55 9.44 33.38
C ASP A 143 -4.99 8.30 32.44
N LEU A 144 -6.31 8.17 32.18
CA LEU A 144 -6.84 7.23 31.20
C LEU A 144 -6.40 7.55 29.76
N VAL A 145 -6.45 8.82 29.35
CA VAL A 145 -6.06 9.23 27.99
C VAL A 145 -4.56 9.08 27.78
N ALA A 146 -3.73 9.35 28.79
CA ALA A 146 -2.30 9.09 28.77
C ALA A 146 -1.98 7.58 28.75
N GLY A 147 -2.74 6.78 29.51
CA GLY A 147 -2.62 5.31 29.56
C GLY A 147 -3.34 4.57 28.44
N TRP A 148 -3.97 5.26 27.48
CA TRP A 148 -4.95 4.69 26.55
C TRP A 148 -4.46 3.46 25.79
N ASN A 149 -3.25 3.51 25.23
CA ASN A 149 -2.67 2.40 24.48
C ASN A 149 -2.38 1.19 25.37
N THR A 150 -2.01 1.41 26.63
CA THR A 150 -1.82 0.34 27.63
C THR A 150 -3.16 -0.32 27.97
N HIS A 151 -4.23 0.48 28.10
CA HIS A 151 -5.58 -0.05 28.29
C HIS A 151 -6.09 -0.83 27.08
N LEU A 152 -5.84 -0.37 25.85
CA LEU A 152 -6.17 -1.12 24.63
C LEU A 152 -5.42 -2.45 24.55
N ALA A 153 -4.12 -2.47 24.86
CA ALA A 153 -3.30 -3.69 24.82
C ALA A 153 -3.76 -4.73 25.86
N THR A 154 -4.15 -4.27 27.05
CA THR A 154 -4.59 -5.13 28.16
C THR A 154 -6.09 -5.45 28.14
N ALA A 155 -6.89 -4.83 27.26
CA ALA A 155 -8.31 -5.11 27.12
C ALA A 155 -8.56 -6.58 26.71
N PRO A 156 -9.27 -7.38 27.54
CA PRO A 156 -9.58 -8.76 27.22
C PRO A 156 -10.64 -8.83 26.12
N ILE A 157 -10.26 -9.36 24.96
CA ILE A 157 -11.17 -9.67 23.87
C ILE A 157 -11.25 -11.18 23.63
N ASN A 158 -12.45 -11.69 23.40
CA ASN A 158 -12.65 -13.11 23.08
C ASN A 158 -12.32 -13.34 21.60
N LEU A 159 -11.03 -13.56 21.32
CA LEU A 159 -10.54 -13.81 19.96
C LEU A 159 -11.23 -15.01 19.31
N THR A 160 -11.48 -16.09 20.03
CA THR A 160 -12.20 -17.25 19.49
C THR A 160 -13.61 -16.88 19.02
N ALA A 161 -14.36 -16.09 19.79
CA ALA A 161 -15.68 -15.62 19.36
C ALA A 161 -15.60 -14.69 18.13
N ILE A 162 -14.58 -13.83 18.05
CA ILE A 162 -14.35 -12.96 16.87
C ILE A 162 -14.04 -13.81 15.62
N PHE A 163 -13.17 -14.81 15.75
CA PHE A 163 -12.84 -15.71 14.64
C PHE A 163 -14.05 -16.52 14.16
N VAL A 164 -14.83 -17.08 15.08
CA VAL A 164 -16.07 -17.81 14.77
C VAL A 164 -17.10 -16.90 14.10
N ALA A 165 -17.30 -15.68 14.61
CA ALA A 165 -18.23 -14.70 14.02
C ALA A 165 -17.81 -14.23 12.61
N LEU A 166 -16.51 -14.23 12.32
CA LEU A 166 -15.96 -13.92 10.99
C LEU A 166 -15.82 -15.15 10.07
N GLY A 167 -16.19 -16.35 10.53
CA GLY A 167 -16.04 -17.60 9.76
C GLY A 167 -14.59 -18.05 9.55
N LEU A 168 -13.64 -17.53 10.33
CA LEU A 168 -12.20 -17.78 10.18
C LEU A 168 -11.71 -19.09 10.83
N GLY A 169 -12.58 -19.83 11.51
CA GLY A 169 -12.24 -21.06 12.24
C GLY A 169 -11.77 -20.78 13.67
N ASP A 170 -10.76 -21.51 14.13
CA ASP A 170 -10.18 -21.33 15.47
C ASP A 170 -9.17 -20.19 15.50
N ALA A 171 -9.16 -19.43 16.61
CA ALA A 171 -8.14 -18.40 16.82
C ALA A 171 -6.74 -19.03 16.99
N PRO A 172 -5.70 -18.53 16.30
CA PRO A 172 -4.38 -19.13 16.36
C PRO A 172 -3.75 -18.97 17.74
N SER A 173 -3.23 -20.07 18.29
CA SER A 173 -2.40 -20.06 19.48
C SER A 173 -1.12 -19.25 19.25
N ALA A 174 -0.70 -18.47 20.24
CA ALA A 174 0.56 -17.75 20.17
C ALA A 174 1.75 -18.72 20.07
N ALA A 175 2.72 -18.40 19.21
CA ALA A 175 3.92 -19.21 18.99
C ALA A 175 5.17 -18.32 18.79
N SER A 176 6.26 -18.92 18.32
CA SER A 176 7.58 -18.29 18.19
C SER A 176 8.14 -18.47 16.78
N PRO A 177 7.67 -17.71 15.78
CA PRO A 177 8.12 -17.84 14.40
C PRO A 177 9.58 -17.41 14.24
N SER A 178 10.25 -18.04 13.28
CA SER A 178 11.56 -17.63 12.79
C SER A 178 11.40 -16.98 11.42
N ILE A 179 11.65 -15.67 11.34
CA ILE A 179 11.54 -14.88 10.11
C ILE A 179 12.89 -14.87 9.39
N PHE A 180 12.94 -15.44 8.19
CA PHE A 180 14.10 -15.47 7.31
C PHE A 180 13.99 -14.34 6.31
N VAL A 181 14.81 -13.29 6.46
CA VAL A 181 14.78 -12.13 5.57
C VAL A 181 15.67 -12.38 4.36
N ARG A 182 15.01 -12.82 3.27
CA ARG A 182 15.57 -13.46 2.06
C ARG A 182 16.29 -14.80 2.34
N GLY A 183 15.85 -15.86 1.66
CA GLY A 183 16.35 -17.23 1.86
C GLY A 183 17.74 -17.55 1.31
N SER A 184 18.25 -16.70 0.41
CA SER A 184 19.66 -16.68 -0.02
C SER A 184 20.09 -15.21 -0.16
N GLY A 185 21.36 -14.90 0.11
CA GLY A 185 21.80 -13.50 0.22
C GLY A 185 21.05 -12.77 1.33
N SER A 186 21.19 -13.28 2.55
CA SER A 186 20.46 -12.86 3.74
C SER A 186 20.67 -11.38 4.08
N LEU A 187 19.61 -10.68 4.45
CA LEU A 187 19.72 -9.31 4.95
C LEU A 187 20.10 -9.31 6.43
N THR A 188 21.20 -8.63 6.78
CA THR A 188 21.81 -8.65 8.11
C THR A 188 21.62 -7.32 8.83
N ASN A 189 21.53 -7.39 10.17
CA ASN A 189 21.27 -6.24 11.05
C ASN A 189 19.99 -5.44 10.72
N CYS A 190 18.99 -6.05 10.08
CA CYS A 190 17.65 -5.48 9.95
C CYS A 190 16.95 -5.47 11.32
N GLN A 191 16.35 -4.35 11.70
CA GLN A 191 15.29 -4.34 12.71
C GLN A 191 13.97 -4.75 12.04
N VAL A 192 13.50 -5.97 12.30
CA VAL A 192 12.24 -6.51 11.79
C VAL A 192 11.13 -6.18 12.79
N SER A 193 10.01 -5.63 12.33
CA SER A 193 8.79 -5.51 13.14
C SER A 193 7.85 -6.69 12.89
N TYR A 194 7.09 -7.06 13.92
CA TYR A 194 6.00 -8.02 13.88
C TYR A 194 4.77 -7.35 14.47
N ASP A 195 3.89 -6.87 13.59
CA ASP A 195 2.68 -6.15 13.91
C ASP A 195 1.52 -7.16 14.01
N GLN A 196 1.08 -7.47 15.23
CA GLN A 196 0.06 -8.48 15.46
C GLN A 196 -1.32 -7.99 15.05
N ILE A 197 -1.98 -8.69 14.14
CA ILE A 197 -3.28 -8.32 13.57
C ILE A 197 -4.36 -8.22 14.65
N VAL A 198 -4.34 -9.13 15.63
CA VAL A 198 -5.30 -9.19 16.75
C VAL A 198 -4.91 -8.32 17.95
N ASP A 199 -3.72 -7.72 17.90
CA ASP A 199 -3.17 -6.87 18.95
C ASP A 199 -2.31 -5.76 18.31
N PRO A 200 -2.92 -4.85 17.52
CA PRO A 200 -2.19 -3.89 16.67
C PRO A 200 -1.42 -2.83 17.47
N VAL A 201 -1.65 -2.75 18.78
CA VAL A 201 -0.90 -1.91 19.73
C VAL A 201 0.36 -2.61 20.28
N ASN A 202 0.59 -3.88 19.92
CA ASN A 202 1.65 -4.75 20.43
C ASN A 202 2.59 -5.22 19.31
N THR A 203 3.19 -4.24 18.63
CA THR A 203 4.32 -4.44 17.72
C THR A 203 5.52 -5.00 18.48
N LYS A 204 6.04 -6.15 18.05
CA LYS A 204 7.32 -6.66 18.54
C LYS A 204 8.43 -6.35 17.55
N ASN A 205 9.64 -6.17 18.05
CA ASN A 205 10.82 -5.91 17.23
C ASN A 205 11.88 -6.97 17.50
N SER A 206 12.59 -7.41 16.45
CA SER A 206 13.68 -8.38 16.53
C SER A 206 14.73 -8.07 15.48
N THR A 207 16.01 -8.25 15.78
CA THR A 207 17.10 -7.94 14.83
C THR A 207 17.54 -9.21 14.11
N THR A 208 17.69 -9.16 12.79
CA THR A 208 18.21 -10.30 12.02
C THR A 208 19.65 -10.60 12.41
N SER A 209 19.92 -11.86 12.75
CA SER A 209 21.25 -12.44 12.91
C SER A 209 22.11 -12.36 11.63
N ALA A 210 23.37 -12.79 11.72
CA ALA A 210 24.26 -12.92 10.57
C ALA A 210 23.74 -13.86 9.46
N LYS A 211 22.78 -14.75 9.76
CA LYS A 211 22.08 -15.62 8.79
C LYS A 211 20.78 -14.98 8.22
N GLY A 212 20.47 -13.73 8.56
CA GLY A 212 19.22 -13.06 8.18
C GLY A 212 17.97 -13.50 8.94
N ILE A 213 18.13 -14.20 10.07
CA ILE A 213 17.03 -14.75 10.85
C ILE A 213 16.70 -13.83 12.01
N ALA A 214 15.45 -13.35 12.09
CA ALA A 214 14.88 -12.66 13.24
C ALA A 214 13.88 -13.58 13.94
N ILE A 215 14.02 -13.78 15.25
CA ILE A 215 13.17 -14.68 16.05
C ILE A 215 12.21 -13.84 16.88
N PHE A 216 10.93 -14.23 16.90
CA PHE A 216 9.90 -13.63 17.75
C PHE A 216 9.39 -14.67 18.74
N THR A 217 8.81 -14.21 19.85
CA THR A 217 8.25 -15.06 20.91
C THR A 217 6.85 -14.62 21.27
N ASN A 218 5.97 -15.59 21.55
CA ASN A 218 4.59 -15.36 21.99
C ASN A 218 3.83 -14.37 21.07
N VAL A 219 3.87 -14.60 19.76
CA VAL A 219 3.11 -13.83 18.75
C VAL A 219 2.04 -14.69 18.09
N THR A 220 0.96 -14.05 17.68
CA THR A 220 -0.17 -14.66 16.96
C THR A 220 -0.08 -14.33 15.46
N SER A 221 -1.19 -14.15 14.75
CA SER A 221 -1.19 -13.73 13.34
C SER A 221 -0.69 -12.29 13.21
N GLY A 222 0.19 -12.00 12.25
CA GLY A 222 0.72 -10.64 12.08
C GLY A 222 1.23 -10.30 10.68
N LEU A 223 1.44 -9.00 10.48
CA LEU A 223 2.22 -8.44 9.39
C LEU A 223 3.68 -8.34 9.85
N VAL A 224 4.61 -8.89 9.08
CA VAL A 224 6.04 -8.79 9.35
C VAL A 224 6.65 -7.78 8.40
N THR A 225 7.29 -6.75 8.93
CA THR A 225 7.87 -5.66 8.13
C THR A 225 9.38 -5.59 8.31
N VAL A 226 10.09 -5.48 7.20
CA VAL A 226 11.53 -5.20 7.12
C VAL A 226 11.70 -3.80 6.51
N PRO A 227 12.44 -2.88 7.15
CA PRO A 227 12.68 -1.55 6.60
C PRO A 227 13.66 -1.56 5.42
N SER A 228 13.66 -0.47 4.67
CA SER A 228 14.72 -0.13 3.70
C SER A 228 16.08 0.07 4.41
N GLY A 229 17.17 -0.03 3.66
CA GLY A 229 18.53 0.23 4.18
C GLY A 229 19.25 -0.95 4.87
N CYS A 230 18.63 -2.13 5.00
CA CYS A 230 19.28 -3.31 5.56
C CYS A 230 20.50 -3.75 4.76
N ARG A 231 21.60 -4.15 5.41
CA ARG A 231 22.80 -4.64 4.69
C ARG A 231 22.55 -6.00 4.05
N ASP A 232 22.63 -6.07 2.73
CA ASP A 232 22.69 -7.34 2.00
C ASP A 232 24.10 -7.93 2.13
N ALA A 233 24.22 -9.09 2.80
CA ALA A 233 25.52 -9.70 3.05
C ALA A 233 26.20 -10.20 1.77
N ALA A 234 25.45 -10.85 0.86
CA ALA A 234 25.98 -11.38 -0.39
C ALA A 234 26.46 -10.28 -1.36
N LEU A 235 25.80 -9.13 -1.35
CA LEU A 235 26.13 -8.03 -2.25
C LEU A 235 27.13 -7.01 -1.67
N SER A 236 27.53 -7.17 -0.40
CA SER A 236 28.43 -6.24 0.31
C SER A 236 29.86 -6.77 0.47
N VAL A 237 30.77 -6.39 -0.42
CA VAL A 237 32.18 -6.84 -0.42
C VAL A 237 33.14 -5.70 -0.05
N GLY A 238 34.02 -5.94 0.92
CA GLY A 238 35.05 -4.99 1.32
C GLY A 238 34.45 -3.66 1.81
N SER A 239 34.74 -2.57 1.11
CA SER A 239 34.16 -1.24 1.38
C SER A 239 32.82 -0.98 0.68
N LYS A 240 32.39 -1.84 -0.26
CA LYS A 240 31.08 -1.72 -0.91
C LYS A 240 30.01 -2.29 0.03
N VAL A 241 29.08 -1.44 0.45
CA VAL A 241 27.87 -1.86 1.19
C VAL A 241 26.68 -1.76 0.26
N ALA A 242 26.02 -2.89 0.02
CA ALA A 242 24.73 -2.97 -0.67
C ALA A 242 23.60 -3.04 0.37
N GLN A 243 22.47 -2.42 0.06
CA GLN A 243 21.35 -2.26 1.00
C GLN A 243 20.01 -2.65 0.37
N SER A 244 19.04 -3.06 1.19
CA SER A 244 17.66 -3.25 0.74
C SER A 244 17.12 -1.93 0.17
N PRO A 245 16.64 -1.93 -1.10
CA PRO A 245 16.23 -0.69 -1.76
C PRO A 245 14.95 -0.10 -1.16
N PHE A 246 14.05 -0.96 -0.67
CA PHE A 246 12.75 -0.57 -0.11
C PHE A 246 12.36 -1.50 1.06
N SER A 247 11.38 -1.04 1.83
CA SER A 247 10.71 -1.77 2.89
C SER A 247 9.75 -2.83 2.34
N MET A 248 9.66 -3.96 3.03
CA MET A 248 8.84 -5.12 2.62
C MET A 248 7.99 -5.56 3.79
N GLY A 249 6.67 -5.56 3.62
CA GLY A 249 5.71 -6.10 4.58
C GLY A 249 5.04 -7.36 4.03
N ALA A 250 4.91 -8.43 4.82
CA ALA A 250 4.10 -9.59 4.41
C ALA A 250 3.32 -10.22 5.58
N LEU A 251 2.09 -10.66 5.29
CA LEU A 251 1.19 -11.28 6.26
C LEU A 251 1.57 -12.75 6.48
N VAL A 252 1.83 -13.15 7.74
CA VAL A 252 2.15 -14.54 8.06
C VAL A 252 0.87 -15.40 8.01
N PRO A 253 0.82 -16.49 7.22
CA PRO A 253 -0.31 -17.41 7.21
C PRO A 253 -0.55 -18.02 8.58
N GLN A 254 -1.81 -18.05 9.00
CA GLN A 254 -2.20 -18.48 10.36
C GLN A 254 -1.79 -19.93 10.67
N SER A 255 -1.83 -20.80 9.66
CA SER A 255 -1.38 -22.20 9.76
C SER A 255 0.13 -22.37 9.98
N LEU A 256 0.93 -21.31 9.91
CA LEU A 256 2.39 -21.34 9.94
C LEU A 256 3.04 -20.46 11.02
N ILE A 257 2.27 -19.88 11.96
CA ILE A 257 2.79 -18.94 12.99
C ILE A 257 3.87 -19.57 13.90
N GLY A 258 3.91 -20.90 14.04
CA GLY A 258 4.96 -21.62 14.77
C GLY A 258 6.19 -22.05 13.94
N GLY A 259 6.22 -21.73 12.64
CA GLY A 259 7.21 -22.25 11.69
C GLY A 259 8.25 -21.23 11.21
N PRO A 260 9.14 -21.65 10.29
CA PRO A 260 9.96 -20.72 9.51
C PRO A 260 9.09 -19.96 8.50
N PHE A 261 9.33 -18.66 8.34
CA PHE A 261 8.65 -17.80 7.37
C PHE A 261 9.67 -16.98 6.57
N PHE A 262 9.65 -17.08 5.25
CA PHE A 262 10.59 -16.38 4.38
C PHE A 262 10.00 -15.06 3.87
N LEU A 263 10.47 -13.94 4.43
CA LEU A 263 10.11 -12.60 3.99
C LEU A 263 11.01 -12.17 2.82
N ASN A 264 10.40 -11.94 1.67
CA ASN A 264 11.06 -11.60 0.41
C ASN A 264 10.09 -10.79 -0.50
N PRO A 265 10.55 -10.22 -1.64
CA PRO A 265 9.70 -9.50 -2.59
C PRO A 265 8.46 -10.26 -3.08
N VAL A 266 8.54 -11.59 -3.24
CA VAL A 266 7.39 -12.41 -3.63
C VAL A 266 6.38 -12.53 -2.49
N ALA A 267 6.82 -12.61 -1.23
CA ALA A 267 5.95 -12.58 -0.05
C ALA A 267 5.21 -11.25 0.10
N TYR A 268 5.89 -10.14 -0.21
CA TYR A 268 5.27 -8.81 -0.26
C TYR A 268 4.22 -8.72 -1.38
N LEU A 269 4.55 -9.17 -2.60
CA LEU A 269 3.59 -9.23 -3.71
C LEU A 269 2.41 -10.17 -3.42
N ALA A 270 2.64 -11.33 -2.81
CA ALA A 270 1.57 -12.26 -2.39
C ALA A 270 0.62 -11.61 -1.40
N THR A 271 1.17 -10.86 -0.44
CA THR A 271 0.39 -10.05 0.48
C THR A 271 -0.42 -9.00 -0.28
N ALA A 272 0.20 -8.15 -1.11
CA ALA A 272 -0.49 -7.13 -1.88
C ALA A 272 -1.63 -7.70 -2.77
N VAL A 273 -1.39 -8.81 -3.48
CA VAL A 273 -2.40 -9.50 -4.30
C VAL A 273 -3.55 -10.03 -3.44
N PHE A 274 -3.26 -10.59 -2.28
CA PHE A 274 -4.27 -11.00 -1.31
C PHE A 274 -5.09 -9.79 -0.83
N LEU A 275 -4.45 -8.67 -0.46
CA LEU A 275 -5.16 -7.44 -0.03
C LEU A 275 -6.07 -6.87 -1.12
N VAL A 276 -5.63 -6.90 -2.38
CA VAL A 276 -6.46 -6.50 -3.54
C VAL A 276 -7.66 -7.42 -3.70
N ARG A 277 -7.48 -8.74 -3.60
CA ARG A 277 -8.57 -9.72 -3.72
C ARG A 277 -9.56 -9.67 -2.56
N GLN A 278 -9.11 -9.43 -1.33
CA GLN A 278 -9.98 -9.27 -0.15
C GLN A 278 -11.03 -8.15 -0.33
N ARG A 279 -10.80 -7.16 -1.21
CA ARG A 279 -11.81 -6.13 -1.54
C ARG A 279 -13.04 -6.69 -2.26
N HIS A 280 -12.97 -7.90 -2.81
CA HIS A 280 -14.01 -8.55 -3.62
C HIS A 280 -14.32 -10.00 -3.21
N GLU A 281 -13.54 -10.59 -2.30
CA GLU A 281 -13.73 -11.93 -1.74
C GLU A 281 -14.39 -11.87 -0.35
N ALA A 282 -14.88 -13.01 0.14
CA ALA A 282 -15.31 -13.12 1.53
C ALA A 282 -14.09 -13.04 2.49
N PRO A 283 -14.23 -12.43 3.69
CA PRO A 283 -13.16 -12.36 4.67
C PRO A 283 -12.53 -13.72 4.96
N ARG A 284 -11.21 -13.83 4.75
CA ARG A 284 -10.41 -15.02 5.08
C ARG A 284 -9.00 -14.61 5.50
N GLY A 285 -8.26 -15.53 6.14
CA GLY A 285 -6.82 -15.35 6.34
C GLY A 285 -6.03 -15.55 5.04
N ILE A 286 -4.81 -15.01 4.99
CA ILE A 286 -3.84 -15.37 3.95
C ILE A 286 -3.36 -16.81 4.16
N THR A 287 -3.19 -17.55 3.07
CA THR A 287 -2.87 -18.98 3.07
C THR A 287 -1.59 -19.26 2.29
N THR A 288 -1.02 -20.46 2.45
CA THR A 288 0.09 -20.93 1.60
C THR A 288 -0.27 -20.97 0.11
N ALA A 289 -1.55 -21.10 -0.24
CA ALA A 289 -2.02 -21.08 -1.62
C ALA A 289 -1.94 -19.69 -2.25
N ASP A 290 -2.16 -18.60 -1.48
CA ASP A 290 -2.01 -17.23 -1.97
C ASP A 290 -0.54 -16.94 -2.35
N TYR A 291 0.40 -17.44 -1.55
CA TYR A 291 1.84 -17.40 -1.85
C TYR A 291 2.19 -18.24 -3.09
N ALA A 292 1.70 -19.49 -3.14
CA ALA A 292 1.90 -20.36 -4.29
C ALA A 292 1.33 -19.76 -5.60
N ALA A 293 0.23 -18.99 -5.53
CA ALA A 293 -0.35 -18.34 -6.69
C ALA A 293 0.61 -17.34 -7.37
N VAL A 294 1.47 -16.65 -6.61
CA VAL A 294 2.49 -15.76 -7.19
C VAL A 294 3.60 -16.57 -7.87
N TYR A 295 4.14 -17.60 -7.22
CA TYR A 295 5.17 -18.45 -7.83
C TYR A 295 4.66 -19.17 -9.09
N ASN A 296 3.45 -19.72 -9.04
CA ASN A 296 2.77 -20.35 -10.17
C ASN A 296 2.51 -19.39 -11.33
N TYR A 297 2.25 -18.09 -11.06
CA TYR A 297 2.09 -17.07 -12.11
C TYR A 297 3.37 -16.91 -12.95
N PHE A 298 4.54 -17.10 -12.34
CA PHE A 298 5.84 -17.10 -13.01
C PHE A 298 6.30 -18.50 -13.46
N GLY A 299 5.43 -19.51 -13.41
CA GLY A 299 5.75 -20.87 -13.87
C GLY A 299 6.62 -21.69 -12.92
N ILE A 300 6.77 -21.27 -11.65
CA ILE A 300 7.63 -21.92 -10.66
C ILE A 300 6.80 -22.85 -9.77
N GLY A 301 7.19 -24.13 -9.68
CA GLY A 301 6.55 -25.12 -8.81
C GLY A 301 5.16 -25.59 -9.25
N VAL A 302 4.79 -25.34 -10.51
CA VAL A 302 3.50 -25.74 -11.10
C VAL A 302 3.36 -27.27 -11.11
N ALA A 303 2.19 -27.79 -10.76
CA ALA A 303 1.92 -29.22 -10.75
C ALA A 303 2.16 -29.86 -12.13
N GLY A 304 2.94 -30.95 -12.17
CA GLY A 304 3.32 -31.65 -13.39
C GLY A 304 4.58 -31.12 -14.08
N ALA A 305 5.14 -29.99 -13.66
CA ALA A 305 6.47 -29.54 -14.08
C ALA A 305 7.58 -30.35 -13.36
N THR A 306 8.80 -30.35 -13.92
CA THR A 306 9.96 -31.02 -13.30
C THR A 306 10.49 -30.31 -12.06
N ASP A 307 10.15 -29.04 -11.87
CA ASP A 307 10.38 -28.27 -10.64
C ASP A 307 9.13 -28.19 -9.75
N ALA A 308 8.10 -29.02 -9.98
CA ALA A 308 6.87 -29.03 -9.20
C ALA A 308 7.16 -29.06 -7.69
N LEU A 309 6.36 -28.30 -6.93
CA LEU A 309 6.49 -28.17 -5.48
C LEU A 309 6.45 -29.56 -4.81
N PRO A 310 7.51 -29.99 -4.09
CA PRO A 310 7.55 -31.31 -3.46
C PRO A 310 6.40 -31.51 -2.47
N GLN A 311 5.95 -32.77 -2.31
CA GLN A 311 4.87 -33.09 -1.37
C GLN A 311 5.26 -32.68 0.06
N GLY A 312 4.42 -31.87 0.70
CA GLY A 312 4.66 -31.35 2.06
C GLY A 312 5.57 -30.11 2.12
N ALA A 313 6.14 -29.67 0.98
CA ALA A 313 6.83 -28.39 0.87
C ALA A 313 5.84 -27.25 0.56
N ASP A 314 6.19 -26.02 0.94
CA ASP A 314 5.49 -24.82 0.51
C ASP A 314 6.42 -23.60 0.38
N PHE A 315 5.95 -22.59 -0.36
CA PHE A 315 6.69 -21.38 -0.67
C PHE A 315 6.90 -20.41 0.50
N VAL A 316 6.22 -20.64 1.63
CA VAL A 316 6.30 -19.79 2.82
C VAL A 316 7.38 -20.29 3.77
N ARG A 317 7.44 -21.61 3.99
CA ARG A 317 8.47 -22.30 4.76
C ARG A 317 9.74 -22.61 3.97
N GLN A 318 9.66 -22.64 2.63
CA GLN A 318 10.76 -22.95 1.70
C GLN A 318 11.49 -24.26 2.04
N ASN A 319 10.75 -25.24 2.57
CA ASN A 319 11.25 -26.49 3.13
C ASN A 319 11.51 -27.58 2.07
N TRP A 320 12.09 -27.20 0.94
CA TRP A 320 12.58 -28.10 -0.11
C TRP A 320 14.12 -28.27 -0.02
N PRO A 321 14.70 -29.34 -0.60
CA PRO A 321 16.14 -29.56 -0.56
C PRO A 321 16.94 -28.43 -1.23
N ASP A 322 18.13 -28.10 -0.71
CA ASP A 322 19.02 -27.07 -1.28
C ASP A 322 19.45 -27.36 -2.73
N SER A 323 19.42 -28.64 -3.14
CA SER A 323 19.72 -29.08 -4.50
C SER A 323 18.55 -28.97 -5.49
N ASN A 324 17.37 -28.52 -5.03
CA ASN A 324 16.18 -28.38 -5.87
C ASN A 324 16.27 -27.10 -6.72
N ALA A 325 15.89 -27.19 -8.00
CA ALA A 325 15.80 -26.05 -8.91
C ALA A 325 14.95 -24.90 -8.36
N LEU A 326 13.93 -25.20 -7.54
CA LEU A 326 13.11 -24.21 -6.83
C LEU A 326 13.93 -23.20 -6.02
N VAL A 327 15.08 -23.58 -5.45
CA VAL A 327 15.98 -22.64 -4.75
C VAL A 327 16.48 -21.55 -5.69
N VAL A 328 16.96 -21.94 -6.87
CA VAL A 328 17.47 -21.02 -7.90
C VAL A 328 16.33 -20.18 -8.48
N ARG A 329 15.24 -20.81 -8.91
CA ARG A 329 14.10 -20.11 -9.56
C ARG A 329 13.44 -19.12 -8.60
N SER A 330 13.21 -19.51 -7.34
CA SER A 330 12.63 -18.61 -6.34
C SER A 330 13.57 -17.45 -5.97
N TYR A 331 14.88 -17.67 -5.93
CA TYR A 331 15.84 -16.58 -5.75
C TYR A 331 15.85 -15.62 -6.94
N LEU A 332 15.91 -16.15 -8.17
CA LEU A 332 15.88 -15.37 -9.41
C LEU A 332 14.62 -14.51 -9.53
N LEU A 333 13.44 -15.04 -9.21
CA LEU A 333 12.21 -14.26 -9.19
C LEU A 333 12.27 -13.10 -8.17
N ASN A 334 12.77 -13.37 -6.96
CA ASN A 334 12.98 -12.32 -5.96
C ASN A 334 13.95 -11.23 -6.45
N GLN A 335 15.02 -11.61 -7.14
CA GLN A 335 15.97 -10.65 -7.74
C GLN A 335 15.37 -9.88 -8.91
N ARG A 336 14.51 -10.49 -9.74
CA ARG A 336 13.77 -9.82 -10.82
C ARG A 336 12.84 -8.74 -10.27
N LEU A 337 12.08 -9.04 -9.22
CA LEU A 337 11.21 -8.04 -8.56
C LEU A 337 12.01 -6.91 -7.91
N LEU A 338 13.13 -7.22 -7.22
CA LEU A 338 14.05 -6.19 -6.67
C LEU A 338 14.68 -5.31 -7.76
N GLY A 339 15.13 -5.94 -8.86
CA GLY A 339 15.74 -5.26 -10.01
C GLY A 339 14.76 -4.40 -10.79
N ALA A 340 13.49 -4.82 -10.90
CA ALA A 340 12.42 -4.05 -11.51
C ALA A 340 12.00 -2.85 -10.64
N VAL A 341 11.73 -3.07 -9.35
CA VAL A 341 11.17 -2.03 -8.46
C VAL A 341 12.25 -1.08 -7.95
N GLY A 342 13.36 -1.56 -7.39
CA GLY A 342 14.34 -0.73 -6.68
C GLY A 342 14.92 0.42 -7.52
N PRO A 343 15.65 0.13 -8.62
CA PRO A 343 16.21 1.16 -9.49
C PRO A 343 15.15 2.13 -10.04
N SER A 344 13.97 1.62 -10.42
CA SER A 344 12.85 2.43 -10.92
C SER A 344 12.25 3.36 -9.85
N SER A 345 12.09 2.88 -8.61
CA SER A 345 11.59 3.69 -7.48
C SER A 345 12.61 4.76 -7.06
N SER A 346 13.91 4.47 -7.10
CA SER A 346 14.97 5.46 -6.86
C SER A 346 14.96 6.55 -7.94
N PHE A 347 14.84 6.16 -9.21
CA PHE A 347 14.69 7.09 -10.33
C PHE A 347 13.48 8.02 -10.13
N MET A 348 12.30 7.44 -9.84
CA MET A 348 11.07 8.22 -9.70
C MET A 348 11.07 9.13 -8.46
N SER A 349 11.61 8.68 -7.32
CA SER A 349 11.81 9.54 -6.14
C SER A 349 12.75 10.71 -6.47
N GLY A 350 13.89 10.45 -7.14
CA GLY A 350 14.82 11.50 -7.57
C GLY A 350 14.22 12.48 -8.59
N LEU A 351 13.37 11.99 -9.51
CA LEU A 351 12.70 12.81 -10.51
C LEU A 351 11.71 13.77 -9.84
N LEU A 352 11.03 13.28 -8.79
CA LEU A 352 10.17 14.06 -7.90
C LEU A 352 10.95 14.83 -6.82
N LYS A 353 12.28 15.03 -6.97
CA LYS A 353 13.15 15.79 -6.06
C LYS A 353 13.15 15.28 -4.60
N HIS A 354 12.79 14.02 -4.41
CA HIS A 354 12.53 13.40 -3.12
C HIS A 354 11.41 14.10 -2.31
N GLU A 355 10.45 14.76 -2.98
CA GLU A 355 9.16 15.15 -2.37
C GLU A 355 8.32 13.92 -1.93
N VAL A 356 8.66 12.74 -2.47
CA VAL A 356 8.09 11.44 -2.13
C VAL A 356 9.24 10.45 -1.91
N SER A 357 9.15 9.61 -0.88
CA SER A 357 10.22 8.67 -0.54
C SER A 357 10.32 7.52 -1.55
N MET A 358 11.43 6.81 -1.53
CA MET A 358 11.60 5.62 -2.37
C MET A 358 10.65 4.49 -1.93
N ASP A 359 10.37 4.39 -0.63
CA ASP A 359 9.44 3.42 -0.05
C ASP A 359 8.02 3.64 -0.58
N ASP A 360 7.50 4.88 -0.54
CA ASP A 360 6.16 5.23 -1.05
C ASP A 360 6.00 4.86 -2.55
N VAL A 361 7.02 5.15 -3.37
CA VAL A 361 7.01 4.79 -4.80
C VAL A 361 6.98 3.28 -4.97
N SER A 362 7.80 2.56 -4.20
CA SER A 362 7.90 1.10 -4.28
C SER A 362 6.60 0.42 -3.86
N GLN A 363 5.93 0.92 -2.81
CA GLN A 363 4.63 0.45 -2.37
C GLN A 363 3.59 0.62 -3.50
N SER A 364 3.50 1.81 -4.09
CA SER A 364 2.56 2.07 -5.19
C SER A 364 2.86 1.23 -6.44
N PHE A 365 4.12 0.87 -6.68
CA PHE A 365 4.50 -0.10 -7.70
C PHE A 365 4.02 -1.52 -7.35
N PHE A 366 4.22 -2.01 -6.11
CA PHE A 366 3.71 -3.32 -5.69
C PHE A 366 2.17 -3.39 -5.69
N GLU A 367 1.49 -2.32 -5.28
CA GLU A 367 0.04 -2.18 -5.43
C GLU A 367 -0.36 -2.35 -6.90
N THR A 368 0.22 -1.56 -7.81
CA THR A 368 -0.08 -1.65 -9.25
C THR A 368 0.24 -3.04 -9.83
N MET A 369 1.38 -3.61 -9.47
CA MET A 369 1.77 -4.98 -9.87
C MET A 369 0.79 -6.02 -9.34
N SER A 370 0.20 -5.82 -8.16
CA SER A 370 -0.77 -6.75 -7.58
C SER A 370 -2.12 -6.72 -8.31
N TYR A 371 -2.60 -5.53 -8.71
CA TYR A 371 -3.75 -5.39 -9.62
C TYR A 371 -3.47 -6.02 -10.99
N ASP A 372 -2.31 -5.72 -11.58
CA ASP A 372 -1.92 -6.30 -12.87
C ASP A 372 -1.77 -7.84 -12.77
N MET A 373 -1.30 -8.39 -11.64
CA MET A 373 -1.23 -9.85 -11.45
C MET A 373 -2.61 -10.48 -11.31
N ALA A 374 -3.53 -9.85 -10.57
CA ALA A 374 -4.93 -10.30 -10.48
C ALA A 374 -5.59 -10.35 -11.87
N ASN A 375 -5.28 -9.37 -12.73
CA ASN A 375 -5.73 -9.29 -14.13
C ASN A 375 -4.88 -10.08 -15.14
N LYS A 376 -3.84 -10.80 -14.69
CA LYS A 376 -2.88 -11.57 -15.51
C LYS A 376 -2.09 -10.74 -16.54
N THR A 377 -1.91 -9.45 -16.30
CA THR A 377 -1.16 -8.50 -17.14
C THR A 377 0.24 -8.14 -16.61
N LEU A 378 0.60 -8.59 -15.40
CA LEU A 378 1.91 -8.31 -14.77
C LEU A 378 3.08 -8.87 -15.61
N LYS A 379 4.00 -7.99 -16.03
CA LYS A 379 5.22 -8.32 -16.78
C LYS A 379 6.43 -7.51 -16.29
N PRO A 380 7.04 -7.84 -15.13
CA PRO A 380 8.06 -7.00 -14.50
C PRO A 380 9.38 -6.90 -15.29
N ASP A 381 9.60 -7.80 -16.25
CA ASP A 381 10.78 -7.83 -17.13
C ASP A 381 10.55 -7.09 -18.47
N ASP A 382 9.32 -6.64 -18.73
CA ASP A 382 8.93 -6.00 -19.99
C ASP A 382 9.12 -4.47 -19.92
N LYS A 383 9.85 -3.92 -20.88
CA LYS A 383 10.18 -2.47 -20.91
C LYS A 383 8.93 -1.59 -21.05
N ASP A 384 7.91 -2.03 -21.77
CA ASP A 384 6.72 -1.24 -22.07
C ASP A 384 5.78 -1.27 -20.86
N TYR A 385 5.71 -2.42 -20.18
CA TYR A 385 5.10 -2.55 -18.85
C TYR A 385 5.76 -1.62 -17.82
N LEU A 386 7.09 -1.65 -17.67
CA LEU A 386 7.83 -0.80 -16.73
C LEU A 386 7.70 0.70 -17.06
N THR A 387 7.72 1.06 -18.35
CA THR A 387 7.43 2.42 -18.82
C THR A 387 6.01 2.83 -18.42
N GLY A 388 5.03 1.95 -18.61
CA GLY A 388 3.63 2.15 -18.23
C GLY A 388 3.44 2.27 -16.72
N LEU A 389 4.17 1.49 -15.92
CA LEU A 389 4.16 1.53 -14.45
C LEU A 389 4.66 2.89 -13.93
N MET A 390 5.86 3.32 -14.36
CA MET A 390 6.40 4.63 -13.98
C MET A 390 5.52 5.79 -14.47
N ARG A 391 4.95 5.67 -15.68
CA ARG A 391 4.03 6.68 -16.25
C ARG A 391 2.71 6.75 -15.45
N ARG A 392 2.10 5.62 -15.08
CA ARG A 392 0.87 5.58 -14.26
C ARG A 392 1.10 6.24 -12.91
N TYR A 393 2.21 5.94 -12.23
CA TYR A 393 2.58 6.55 -10.96
C TYR A 393 2.82 8.07 -11.07
N TYR A 394 3.55 8.51 -12.11
CA TYR A 394 3.72 9.94 -12.39
C TYR A 394 2.35 10.62 -12.62
N GLN A 395 1.49 10.00 -13.42
CA GLN A 395 0.17 10.54 -13.78
C GLN A 395 -0.76 10.63 -12.57
N SER A 396 -0.91 9.58 -11.75
CA SER A 396 -1.80 9.60 -10.57
C SER A 396 -1.41 10.72 -9.60
N ARG A 397 -0.11 10.88 -9.32
CA ARG A 397 0.43 11.92 -8.42
C ARG A 397 0.15 13.35 -8.90
N PHE A 398 0.04 13.56 -10.22
CA PHE A 398 -0.13 14.87 -10.85
C PHE A 398 -1.52 15.16 -11.43
N GLN A 399 -2.40 14.15 -11.54
CA GLN A 399 -3.79 14.33 -12.00
C GLN A 399 -4.73 14.72 -10.85
N GLY A 400 -4.57 14.13 -9.65
CA GLY A 400 -5.42 14.43 -8.49
C GLY A 400 -5.21 15.81 -7.84
N SER A 401 -4.16 16.55 -8.21
CA SER A 401 -3.85 17.88 -7.65
C SER A 401 -3.94 18.98 -8.70
N SER A 402 -5.11 19.62 -8.77
CA SER A 402 -5.43 20.77 -9.63
C SER A 402 -4.58 22.03 -9.38
N SER A 403 -3.77 22.04 -8.31
CA SER A 403 -3.03 23.21 -7.81
C SER A 403 -1.51 23.03 -7.72
N SER A 404 -0.95 21.86 -8.06
CA SER A 404 0.47 21.56 -7.82
C SER A 404 1.44 22.40 -8.68
N ALA A 405 2.05 23.42 -8.07
CA ALA A 405 3.13 24.22 -8.68
C ALA A 405 4.33 23.36 -9.11
N SER A 406 4.57 22.22 -8.43
CA SER A 406 5.56 21.22 -8.84
C SER A 406 5.28 20.64 -10.22
N ARG A 407 4.01 20.37 -10.59
CA ARG A 407 3.64 19.92 -11.95
C ARG A 407 3.99 20.97 -13.00
N ARG A 408 3.67 22.25 -12.74
CA ARG A 408 4.01 23.36 -13.65
C ARG A 408 5.52 23.51 -13.79
N ARG A 409 6.27 23.45 -12.68
CA ARG A 409 7.74 23.53 -12.71
C ARG A 409 8.36 22.37 -13.47
N LEU A 410 7.89 21.14 -13.30
CA LEU A 410 8.47 19.98 -13.99
C LEU A 410 8.11 19.96 -15.48
N LEU A 411 6.88 20.35 -15.85
CA LEU A 411 6.49 20.54 -17.26
C LEU A 411 7.10 21.79 -17.93
N GLN A 412 7.57 22.76 -17.15
CA GLN A 412 8.45 23.85 -17.63
C GLN A 412 9.89 23.37 -17.88
N THR A 413 10.25 22.19 -17.37
CA THR A 413 11.62 21.65 -17.38
C THR A 413 11.78 20.52 -18.40
N LEU A 414 10.76 19.67 -18.53
CA LEU A 414 10.67 18.53 -19.46
C LEU A 414 9.30 18.53 -20.12
N ASP A 415 9.27 18.47 -21.45
CA ASP A 415 8.01 18.21 -22.15
C ASP A 415 7.57 16.74 -21.99
N LEU A 416 6.31 16.43 -22.31
CA LEU A 416 5.76 15.08 -22.16
C LEU A 416 6.44 14.04 -23.07
N THR A 417 7.01 14.46 -24.20
CA THR A 417 7.73 13.58 -25.14
C THR A 417 9.10 13.22 -24.57
N GLN A 418 9.84 14.23 -24.09
CA GLN A 418 11.12 14.05 -23.39
C GLN A 418 10.98 13.18 -22.15
N LEU A 419 9.95 13.41 -21.33
CA LEU A 419 9.64 12.56 -20.17
C LEU A 419 9.35 11.12 -20.61
N ASN A 420 8.56 10.90 -21.65
CA ASN A 420 8.26 9.56 -22.15
C ASN A 420 9.49 8.84 -22.72
N GLN A 421 10.38 9.55 -23.42
CA GLN A 421 11.66 9.01 -23.91
C GLN A 421 12.59 8.64 -22.75
N LEU A 422 12.67 9.50 -21.73
CA LEU A 422 13.44 9.26 -20.51
C LEU A 422 12.93 8.02 -19.77
N LEU A 423 11.62 7.92 -19.51
CA LEU A 423 11.00 6.75 -18.89
C LEU A 423 11.24 5.47 -19.69
N ALA A 424 11.15 5.52 -21.03
CA ALA A 424 11.42 4.37 -21.89
C ALA A 424 12.91 3.95 -21.85
N SER A 425 13.84 4.89 -21.77
CA SER A 425 15.28 4.58 -21.64
C SER A 425 15.61 3.94 -20.29
N VAL A 426 15.06 4.46 -19.20
CA VAL A 426 15.17 3.88 -17.85
C VAL A 426 14.57 2.47 -17.82
N ALA A 427 13.34 2.31 -18.32
CA ALA A 427 12.66 1.02 -18.38
C ALA A 427 13.43 0.00 -19.24
N SER A 428 14.07 0.42 -20.34
CA SER A 428 14.88 -0.47 -21.17
C SER A 428 16.12 -0.98 -20.44
N ALA A 429 16.80 -0.15 -19.66
CA ALA A 429 17.98 -0.58 -18.88
C ALA A 429 17.60 -1.51 -17.72
N VAL A 430 16.47 -1.24 -17.06
CA VAL A 430 15.91 -2.09 -16.00
C VAL A 430 15.43 -3.43 -16.57
N ALA A 431 14.73 -3.42 -17.70
CA ALA A 431 14.28 -4.62 -18.41
C ALA A 431 15.46 -5.49 -18.85
N GLU A 432 16.57 -4.92 -19.32
CA GLU A 432 17.75 -5.70 -19.74
C GLU A 432 18.39 -6.46 -18.57
N VAL A 433 18.45 -5.85 -17.38
CA VAL A 433 18.87 -6.53 -16.14
C VAL A 433 17.92 -7.69 -15.79
N SER A 434 16.62 -7.46 -15.85
CA SER A 434 15.60 -8.48 -15.59
C SER A 434 15.65 -9.62 -16.62
N ASN A 435 15.91 -9.32 -17.89
CA ASN A 435 16.08 -10.29 -18.97
C ASN A 435 17.28 -11.21 -18.75
N GLN A 436 18.39 -10.71 -18.21
CA GLN A 436 19.53 -11.58 -17.84
C GLN A 436 19.16 -12.55 -16.70
N LEU A 437 18.41 -12.10 -15.68
CA LEU A 437 17.91 -12.98 -14.63
C LEU A 437 16.89 -14.01 -15.17
N LEU A 438 16.02 -13.60 -16.10
CA LEU A 438 15.08 -14.49 -16.79
C LEU A 438 15.80 -15.52 -17.69
N ALA A 439 16.92 -15.18 -18.29
CA ALA A 439 17.74 -16.14 -19.04
C ALA A 439 18.35 -17.22 -18.11
N LEU A 440 18.81 -16.84 -16.92
CA LEU A 440 19.27 -17.79 -15.89
C LEU A 440 18.12 -18.67 -15.37
N ASP A 441 16.90 -18.13 -15.26
CA ASP A 441 15.72 -18.89 -14.81
C ASP A 441 15.32 -19.96 -15.84
N ARG A 442 15.27 -19.58 -17.12
CA ARG A 442 15.09 -20.51 -18.24
C ARG A 442 16.19 -21.57 -18.33
N GLN A 443 17.43 -21.23 -17.97
CA GLN A 443 18.53 -22.20 -17.90
C GLN A 443 18.30 -23.21 -16.76
N ALA A 444 17.87 -22.76 -15.58
CA ALA A 444 17.53 -23.64 -14.45
C ALA A 444 16.32 -24.53 -14.77
N GLU A 445 15.27 -23.97 -15.37
CA GLU A 445 14.07 -24.67 -15.84
C GLU A 445 14.42 -25.73 -16.89
N ALA A 446 15.18 -25.39 -17.94
CA ALA A 446 15.58 -26.34 -18.97
C ALA A 446 16.51 -27.45 -18.44
N ALA A 447 17.37 -27.15 -17.47
CA ALA A 447 18.19 -28.15 -16.81
C ALA A 447 17.34 -29.12 -15.96
N ALA A 448 16.36 -28.60 -15.20
CA ALA A 448 15.40 -29.42 -14.46
C ALA A 448 14.52 -30.28 -15.38
N ALA A 449 14.03 -29.71 -16.48
CA ALA A 449 13.24 -30.41 -17.51
C ALA A 449 14.03 -31.56 -18.17
N ALA A 450 15.35 -31.37 -18.34
CA ALA A 450 16.25 -32.39 -18.86
C ALA A 450 16.73 -33.41 -17.79
N GLY A 451 16.23 -33.34 -16.55
CA GLY A 451 16.68 -34.19 -15.44
C GLY A 451 18.14 -34.01 -15.05
N LYS A 452 18.77 -32.88 -15.42
CA LYS A 452 20.18 -32.59 -15.14
C LYS A 452 20.31 -31.93 -13.77
N THR A 453 21.39 -32.26 -13.06
CA THR A 453 21.75 -31.56 -11.82
C THR A 453 22.03 -30.09 -12.10
N VAL A 454 21.24 -29.21 -11.51
CA VAL A 454 21.43 -27.76 -11.58
C VAL A 454 22.61 -27.37 -10.69
N ASP A 455 23.59 -26.63 -11.21
CA ASP A 455 24.61 -25.98 -10.38
C ASP A 455 24.00 -24.76 -9.68
N VAL A 456 23.34 -25.05 -8.55
CA VAL A 456 22.66 -24.04 -7.72
C VAL A 456 23.61 -22.93 -7.31
N SER A 457 24.83 -23.27 -6.88
CA SER A 457 25.82 -22.30 -6.42
C SER A 457 26.29 -21.37 -7.54
N ALA A 458 26.60 -21.88 -8.73
CA ALA A 458 27.04 -21.05 -9.85
C ALA A 458 25.93 -20.12 -10.37
N LEU A 459 24.69 -20.59 -10.41
CA LEU A 459 23.54 -19.77 -10.84
C LEU A 459 23.18 -18.70 -9.80
N LEU A 460 23.15 -19.04 -8.50
CA LEU A 460 22.95 -18.07 -7.42
C LEU A 460 24.07 -17.01 -7.41
N LEU A 461 25.32 -17.40 -7.64
CA LEU A 461 26.47 -16.50 -7.75
C LEU A 461 26.33 -15.53 -8.92
N THR A 462 25.96 -16.03 -10.10
CA THR A 462 25.77 -15.21 -11.29
C THR A 462 24.60 -14.24 -11.11
N ALA A 463 23.48 -14.72 -10.55
CA ALA A 463 22.33 -13.89 -10.19
C ALA A 463 22.69 -12.80 -9.17
N ALA A 464 23.48 -13.12 -8.14
CA ALA A 464 23.96 -12.13 -7.19
C ALA A 464 24.84 -11.06 -7.86
N LYS A 465 25.70 -11.42 -8.82
CA LYS A 465 26.47 -10.43 -9.59
C LYS A 465 25.57 -9.48 -10.39
N VAL A 466 24.54 -10.01 -11.07
CA VAL A 466 23.53 -9.19 -11.77
C VAL A 466 22.82 -8.25 -10.79
N SER A 467 22.37 -8.74 -9.63
CA SER A 467 21.77 -7.90 -8.59
C SER A 467 22.73 -6.87 -7.99
N SER A 468 24.02 -7.20 -7.85
CA SER A 468 25.07 -6.27 -7.38
C SER A 468 25.22 -5.08 -8.34
N VAL A 469 25.16 -5.33 -9.66
CA VAL A 469 25.17 -4.29 -10.70
C VAL A 469 23.88 -3.47 -10.67
N ALA A 470 22.72 -4.14 -10.58
CA ALA A 470 21.42 -3.50 -10.53
C ALA A 470 21.29 -2.54 -9.33
N GLN A 471 21.60 -3.03 -8.12
CA GLN A 471 21.42 -2.26 -6.89
C GLN A 471 22.46 -1.14 -6.74
N SER A 472 23.69 -1.28 -7.26
CA SER A 472 24.70 -0.21 -7.16
C SER A 472 24.83 0.65 -8.42
N ALA A 473 25.26 0.07 -9.54
CA ALA A 473 25.68 0.85 -10.70
C ALA A 473 24.49 1.44 -11.44
N LEU A 474 23.44 0.63 -11.66
CA LEU A 474 22.21 1.10 -12.30
C LEU A 474 21.49 2.12 -11.39
N THR A 475 21.25 1.80 -10.11
CA THR A 475 20.60 2.73 -9.17
C THR A 475 21.34 4.07 -9.05
N SER A 476 22.69 4.09 -8.99
CA SER A 476 23.46 5.34 -8.95
C SER A 476 23.25 6.17 -10.21
N MET A 477 23.43 5.56 -11.38
CA MET A 477 23.28 6.24 -12.67
C MET A 477 21.85 6.75 -12.89
N LEU A 478 20.84 5.98 -12.49
CA LEU A 478 19.45 6.40 -12.53
C LEU A 478 19.14 7.54 -11.56
N THR A 479 19.76 7.56 -10.38
CA THR A 479 19.59 8.64 -9.40
C THR A 479 20.25 9.93 -9.90
N GLU A 480 21.44 9.84 -10.50
CA GLU A 480 22.10 10.98 -11.16
C GLU A 480 21.29 11.51 -12.35
N LEU A 481 20.74 10.61 -13.18
CA LEU A 481 19.87 10.95 -14.31
C LEU A 481 18.58 11.63 -13.84
N ALA A 482 17.98 11.16 -12.76
CA ALA A 482 16.80 11.75 -12.14
C ALA A 482 17.05 13.16 -11.57
N VAL A 483 18.24 13.39 -11.00
CA VAL A 483 18.68 14.72 -10.56
C VAL A 483 18.94 15.65 -11.75
N ALA A 484 19.56 15.15 -12.83
CA ALA A 484 19.75 15.93 -14.06
C ALA A 484 18.42 16.32 -14.72
N ALA A 485 17.49 15.37 -14.82
CA ALA A 485 16.14 15.57 -15.34
C ALA A 485 15.32 16.58 -14.51
N SER A 486 15.27 16.40 -13.19
CA SER A 486 14.50 17.27 -12.31
C SER A 486 15.09 18.69 -12.15
N SER A 487 16.37 18.88 -12.48
CA SER A 487 17.04 20.19 -12.51
C SER A 487 17.03 20.88 -13.88
N GLY A 488 16.59 20.21 -14.95
CA GLY A 488 16.57 20.77 -16.31
C GLY A 488 17.93 20.82 -16.99
N ASN A 489 18.92 20.07 -16.49
CA ASN A 489 20.23 20.00 -17.11
C ASN A 489 20.20 19.05 -18.31
N THR A 490 19.71 19.54 -19.45
CA THR A 490 19.55 18.77 -20.69
C THR A 490 20.87 18.16 -21.19
N THR A 491 21.99 18.86 -21.02
CA THR A 491 23.34 18.36 -21.35
C THR A 491 23.69 17.14 -20.50
N ALA A 492 23.57 17.24 -19.17
CA ALA A 492 23.85 16.11 -18.27
C ALA A 492 22.86 14.96 -18.49
N MET A 493 21.58 15.25 -18.69
CA MET A 493 20.56 14.25 -19.00
C MET A 493 20.88 13.49 -20.30
N THR A 494 21.29 14.19 -21.36
CA THR A 494 21.67 13.57 -22.64
C THR A 494 22.92 12.69 -22.49
N ALA A 495 23.94 13.19 -21.79
CA ALA A 495 25.16 12.44 -21.51
C ALA A 495 24.87 11.18 -20.69
N LEU A 496 24.10 11.29 -19.60
CA LEU A 496 23.72 10.16 -18.73
C LEU A 496 22.80 9.16 -19.44
N THR A 497 21.91 9.61 -20.33
CA THR A 497 21.06 8.71 -21.15
C THR A 497 21.89 7.92 -22.18
N SER A 498 22.89 8.56 -22.79
CA SER A 498 23.87 7.90 -23.67
C SER A 498 24.76 6.92 -22.89
N GLN A 499 25.17 7.30 -21.68
CA GLN A 499 25.92 6.41 -20.78
C GLN A 499 25.08 5.22 -20.30
N LEU A 500 23.79 5.44 -20.00
CA LEU A 500 22.85 4.38 -19.60
C LEU A 500 22.66 3.36 -20.72
N SER A 501 22.34 3.81 -21.93
CA SER A 501 22.14 2.93 -23.10
C SER A 501 23.39 2.15 -23.52
N SER A 502 24.58 2.75 -23.41
CA SER A 502 25.84 2.04 -23.67
C SER A 502 26.22 1.07 -22.54
N SER A 503 26.22 1.53 -21.29
CA SER A 503 26.65 0.75 -20.12
C SER A 503 25.71 -0.40 -19.77
N PHE A 504 24.41 -0.26 -20.08
CA PHE A 504 23.36 -1.27 -19.83
C PHE A 504 22.76 -1.83 -21.12
N SER A 505 23.49 -1.72 -22.24
CA SER A 505 23.32 -2.63 -23.38
C SER A 505 23.64 -4.07 -22.97
N THR A 506 23.18 -5.08 -23.71
CA THR A 506 23.47 -6.49 -23.42
C THR A 506 24.98 -6.76 -23.18
N ALA A 507 25.84 -6.21 -24.03
CA ALA A 507 27.30 -6.35 -23.91
C ALA A 507 27.89 -5.50 -22.76
N GLY A 508 27.43 -4.26 -22.59
CA GLY A 508 27.87 -3.39 -21.49
C GLY A 508 27.50 -3.96 -20.12
N LEU A 509 26.29 -4.47 -19.99
CA LEU A 509 25.81 -5.13 -18.78
C LEU A 509 26.59 -6.43 -18.51
N GLN A 510 26.84 -7.27 -19.53
CA GLN A 510 27.70 -8.45 -19.34
C GLN A 510 29.09 -8.08 -18.81
N ALA A 511 29.73 -7.02 -19.31
CA ALA A 511 31.01 -6.55 -18.81
C ALA A 511 30.93 -6.04 -17.35
N GLN A 512 29.85 -5.34 -16.99
CA GLN A 512 29.60 -4.96 -15.58
C GLN A 512 29.37 -6.17 -14.68
N VAL A 513 28.62 -7.19 -15.13
CA VAL A 513 28.35 -8.41 -14.36
C VAL A 513 29.60 -9.26 -14.17
N GLN A 514 30.47 -9.35 -15.18
CA GLN A 514 31.75 -10.04 -15.09
C GLN A 514 32.72 -9.36 -14.11
N SER A 515 32.71 -8.02 -14.04
CA SER A 515 33.54 -7.23 -13.13
C SER A 515 32.92 -7.05 -11.72
N ALA A 516 31.66 -7.45 -11.53
CA ALA A 516 30.99 -7.34 -10.24
C ALA A 516 31.54 -8.34 -9.21
N THR A 517 31.95 -7.81 -8.07
CA THR A 517 32.30 -8.59 -6.87
C THR A 517 31.06 -8.79 -5.99
N VAL A 518 30.97 -9.98 -5.41
CA VAL A 518 29.95 -10.43 -4.46
C VAL A 518 30.62 -11.37 -3.43
N ASP A 519 30.05 -11.45 -2.23
CA ASP A 519 30.55 -12.33 -1.17
C ASP A 519 29.93 -13.72 -1.34
N GLU A 520 30.73 -14.65 -1.88
CA GLU A 520 30.31 -16.03 -2.12
C GLU A 520 29.88 -16.74 -0.83
N SER A 521 30.43 -16.36 0.32
CA SER A 521 30.05 -16.95 1.62
C SER A 521 28.65 -16.53 2.08
N GLY A 522 28.14 -15.39 1.59
CA GLY A 522 26.78 -14.90 1.85
C GLY A 522 25.70 -15.47 0.92
N ILE A 523 26.07 -16.25 -0.10
CA ILE A 523 25.18 -16.71 -1.18
C ILE A 523 24.55 -18.09 -0.90
N GLY A 524 24.95 -18.76 0.20
CA GLY A 524 24.35 -20.02 0.64
C GLY A 524 22.84 -19.93 0.91
N ALA A 525 22.11 -20.99 0.59
CA ALA A 525 20.72 -21.16 1.02
C ALA A 525 20.68 -21.34 2.54
N VAL A 526 19.78 -20.61 3.22
CA VAL A 526 19.60 -20.69 4.68
C VAL A 526 18.70 -21.90 5.07
N GLY A 527 18.44 -22.82 4.13
CA GLY A 527 17.40 -23.86 4.21
C GLY A 527 17.70 -25.10 5.07
N ASN A 528 18.95 -25.30 5.52
CA ASN A 528 19.25 -26.44 6.39
C ASN A 528 18.69 -26.26 7.79
N ASN A 529 17.98 -27.30 8.27
CA ASN A 529 17.23 -27.41 9.54
C ASN A 529 18.04 -27.28 10.85
N GLN A 530 19.12 -26.50 10.87
CA GLN A 530 19.62 -25.91 12.10
C GLN A 530 18.66 -24.80 12.53
N GLY A 531 17.50 -25.21 13.05
CA GLY A 531 16.76 -24.39 14.00
C GLY A 531 17.72 -23.95 15.11
N PRO A 532 17.52 -22.78 15.73
CA PRO A 532 18.42 -22.29 16.76
C PRO A 532 18.51 -23.35 17.87
N THR A 533 19.69 -23.96 18.02
CA THR A 533 20.02 -24.73 19.22
C THR A 533 19.98 -23.73 20.36
N VAL A 534 18.87 -23.67 21.08
CA VAL A 534 18.74 -22.86 22.29
C VAL A 534 19.71 -23.48 23.30
N GLU A 535 20.91 -22.88 23.42
CA GLU A 535 21.85 -23.26 24.48
C GLU A 535 21.16 -23.04 25.83
N PRO A 536 20.91 -24.09 26.62
CA PRO A 536 20.50 -23.92 28.00
C PRO A 536 21.75 -23.49 28.76
N GLY A 537 21.77 -22.27 29.29
CA GLY A 537 22.90 -21.78 30.08
C GLY A 537 23.16 -22.69 31.29
N GLY A 538 24.33 -23.33 31.34
CA GLY A 538 24.63 -24.34 32.36
C GLY A 538 26.08 -24.78 32.44
N ILE A 539 26.88 -24.05 33.23
CA ILE A 539 27.96 -24.56 34.12
C ILE A 539 29.00 -25.54 33.52
N ALA A 540 30.22 -25.06 33.26
CA ALA A 540 31.45 -25.90 33.17
C ALA A 540 31.83 -26.49 34.55
N PRO A 541 32.63 -27.58 34.71
CA PRO A 541 33.76 -28.09 33.87
C PRO A 541 33.74 -29.66 33.73
N PRO A 542 34.84 -30.46 33.52
CA PRO A 542 36.26 -30.16 33.28
C PRO A 542 36.95 -30.89 32.09
N VAL A 543 38.26 -30.63 31.97
CA VAL A 543 39.20 -30.95 30.88
C VAL A 543 39.76 -32.38 30.95
N LEU A 544 40.04 -33.01 29.77
CA LEU A 544 41.20 -33.89 29.39
C LEU A 544 40.80 -34.87 28.25
N PRO A 545 41.74 -35.48 27.49
CA PRO A 545 42.86 -34.94 26.72
C PRO A 545 42.77 -35.28 25.20
N ALA A 546 43.75 -34.85 24.40
CA ALA A 546 43.74 -34.97 22.94
C ALA A 546 44.05 -36.37 22.36
N ALA A 547 43.46 -36.71 21.20
CA ALA A 547 43.89 -37.79 20.31
C ALA A 547 43.54 -37.53 18.82
N ILE A 548 44.60 -37.28 18.03
CA ILE A 548 44.92 -37.63 16.62
C ILE A 548 43.76 -37.84 15.58
N PRO A 549 43.84 -37.24 14.37
CA PRO A 549 42.74 -37.21 13.39
C PRO A 549 42.78 -38.32 12.33
N PRO A 550 41.64 -38.59 11.65
CA PRO A 550 41.60 -39.18 10.32
C PRO A 550 41.34 -38.14 9.22
N SER A 551 42.12 -38.23 8.15
CA SER A 551 42.03 -37.44 6.93
C SER A 551 40.92 -37.93 5.98
N THR A 552 40.15 -37.00 5.38
CA THR A 552 39.59 -37.20 4.03
C THR A 552 39.40 -35.87 3.30
N GLU A 553 40.21 -35.69 2.26
CA GLU A 553 40.04 -34.85 1.07
C GLU A 553 38.95 -33.76 1.05
N LYS A 554 39.38 -32.49 1.20
CA LYS A 554 38.76 -31.38 0.46
C LYS A 554 39.62 -31.06 -0.75
N LYS A 555 39.05 -31.09 -1.96
CA LYS A 555 39.68 -30.52 -3.16
C LYS A 555 39.72 -29.00 -3.03
N THR A 556 40.84 -28.47 -2.54
CA THR A 556 41.17 -27.05 -2.65
C THR A 556 41.44 -26.70 -4.11
N VAL A 557 40.51 -26.03 -4.78
CA VAL A 557 40.79 -25.40 -6.08
C VAL A 557 41.57 -24.12 -5.78
N ASN A 558 42.85 -24.13 -6.10
CA ASN A 558 43.79 -23.10 -5.71
C ASN A 558 43.79 -21.96 -6.75
N THR A 559 42.96 -20.92 -6.53
CA THR A 559 42.91 -19.73 -7.39
C THR A 559 44.13 -18.83 -7.13
N GLY A 560 45.28 -19.26 -7.65
CA GLY A 560 46.55 -18.55 -7.55
C GLY A 560 46.73 -17.51 -8.65
N ALA A 561 46.96 -16.26 -8.23
CA ALA A 561 47.78 -15.24 -8.90
C ALA A 561 47.66 -15.08 -10.44
N ILE A 562 46.82 -14.14 -10.87
CA ILE A 562 47.15 -13.28 -12.02
C ILE A 562 47.23 -11.84 -11.51
N ILE A 563 48.46 -11.34 -11.38
CA ILE A 563 48.77 -9.94 -11.06
C ILE A 563 49.12 -9.22 -12.37
N GLY A 564 48.54 -8.03 -12.55
CA GLY A 564 49.18 -6.94 -13.29
C GLY A 564 48.52 -6.53 -14.60
N GLY A 565 48.23 -5.23 -14.72
CA GLY A 565 48.12 -4.54 -16.01
C GLY A 565 46.84 -3.73 -16.25
N VAL A 566 46.90 -2.45 -15.88
CA VAL A 566 46.21 -1.32 -16.57
C VAL A 566 44.69 -1.46 -16.80
N ILE A 567 43.88 -0.83 -15.94
CA ILE A 567 42.75 0.08 -16.25
C ILE A 567 42.36 0.76 -14.93
N GLY A 568 42.70 2.05 -14.77
CA GLY A 568 42.41 2.77 -13.51
C GLY A 568 42.71 4.27 -13.50
N GLY A 569 43.08 4.87 -14.65
CA GLY A 569 43.70 6.20 -14.68
C GLY A 569 42.78 7.40 -14.92
N VAL A 570 41.62 7.24 -15.57
CA VAL A 570 40.89 8.39 -16.15
C VAL A 570 39.46 8.59 -15.64
N VAL A 571 38.71 7.52 -15.34
CA VAL A 571 37.30 7.64 -14.92
C VAL A 571 37.15 7.93 -13.41
N GLY A 572 38.05 7.41 -12.57
CA GLY A 572 37.94 7.54 -11.10
C GLY A 572 38.14 8.96 -10.57
N GLY A 573 38.98 9.77 -11.21
CA GLY A 573 39.31 11.13 -10.75
C GLY A 573 38.11 12.09 -10.82
N ALA A 574 37.31 12.01 -11.89
CA ALA A 574 36.11 12.84 -12.06
C ALA A 574 35.01 12.47 -11.05
N MET A 575 34.80 11.17 -10.82
CA MET A 575 33.82 10.66 -9.84
C MET A 575 34.13 11.17 -8.42
N ILE A 576 35.39 11.09 -7.97
CA ILE A 576 35.78 11.54 -6.63
C ILE A 576 35.56 13.06 -6.45
N ALA A 577 35.87 13.87 -7.47
CA ALA A 577 35.63 15.32 -7.43
C ALA A 577 34.13 15.66 -7.31
N VAL A 578 33.27 14.95 -8.05
CA VAL A 578 31.81 15.11 -7.98
C VAL A 578 31.25 14.67 -6.62
N ILE A 579 31.70 13.53 -6.09
CA ILE A 579 31.28 13.02 -4.77
C ILE A 579 31.63 14.03 -3.66
N VAL A 580 32.83 14.60 -3.66
CA VAL A 580 33.24 15.62 -2.67
C VAL A 580 32.36 16.88 -2.78
N ALA A 581 32.05 17.34 -4.01
CA ALA A 581 31.15 18.48 -4.22
C ALA A 581 29.72 18.20 -3.71
N VAL A 582 29.17 17.02 -3.99
CA VAL A 582 27.83 16.61 -3.54
C VAL A 582 27.78 16.51 -2.01
N VAL A 583 28.78 15.92 -1.36
CA VAL A 583 28.84 15.82 0.12
C VAL A 583 28.94 17.21 0.77
N LEU A 584 29.72 18.14 0.20
CA LEU A 584 29.81 19.51 0.71
C LEU A 584 28.49 20.29 0.56
N ILE A 585 27.75 20.09 -0.53
CA ILE A 585 26.41 20.68 -0.72
C ILE A 585 25.39 20.07 0.25
N ARG A 586 25.42 18.74 0.46
CA ARG A 586 24.51 18.02 1.36
C ARG A 586 24.73 18.43 2.83
N ASN A 587 25.99 18.53 3.28
CA ASN A 587 26.33 18.99 4.62
C ASN A 587 26.00 20.47 4.88
N ARG A 588 25.96 21.32 3.85
CA ARG A 588 25.47 22.71 3.98
C ARG A 588 23.95 22.77 4.16
N ARG A 589 23.18 21.89 3.51
CA ARG A 589 21.72 21.84 3.63
C ARG A 589 21.24 21.20 4.94
N LEU A 590 21.89 20.13 5.40
CA LEU A 590 21.54 19.47 6.67
C LEU A 590 21.67 20.40 7.89
N LYS A 591 22.61 21.35 7.87
CA LYS A 591 22.75 22.37 8.92
C LYS A 591 21.66 23.47 8.90
N GLN A 592 20.77 23.47 7.90
CA GLN A 592 19.68 24.44 7.78
C GLN A 592 18.28 23.83 8.05
N GLN A 593 18.18 22.52 8.32
CA GLN A 593 16.88 21.82 8.45
C GLN A 593 16.58 21.26 9.86
N VAL A 594 17.36 21.62 10.89
CA VAL A 594 17.19 21.07 12.25
C VAL A 594 15.98 21.67 13.01
N HIS A 595 15.28 22.67 12.45
CA HIS A 595 14.09 23.26 13.08
C HIS A 595 12.94 23.43 12.07
N GLY A 596 11.97 22.49 12.07
CA GLY A 596 10.67 22.67 11.42
C GLY A 596 9.99 21.40 10.92
N ARG A 597 8.83 21.07 11.50
CA ARG A 597 7.78 20.15 11.02
C ARG A 597 8.18 18.71 10.63
N ARG A 598 7.93 17.79 11.54
CA ARG A 598 7.21 16.54 11.23
C ARG A 598 5.73 16.83 11.42
N ASP A 599 4.94 16.86 10.35
CA ASP A 599 3.47 16.70 10.36
C ASP A 599 3.04 16.25 8.96
N ASP A 600 2.21 15.20 8.92
CA ASP A 600 1.32 14.73 7.84
C ASP A 600 1.75 14.75 6.36
N ALA A 601 2.03 13.54 5.85
CA ALA A 601 1.86 13.17 4.45
C ALA A 601 1.43 11.69 4.32
N ARG A 602 0.13 11.41 4.46
CA ARG A 602 -0.49 10.16 3.96
C ARG A 602 -1.34 10.50 2.74
N ILE A 603 -1.17 9.74 1.66
CA ILE A 603 -1.74 10.03 0.34
C ILE A 603 -2.88 9.06 0.06
N ASN A 604 -4.11 9.57 -0.07
CA ASN A 604 -5.21 8.78 -0.62
C ASN A 604 -5.00 8.58 -2.13
N VAL A 605 -4.77 7.35 -2.55
CA VAL A 605 -4.66 6.99 -3.98
C VAL A 605 -6.07 6.74 -4.53
N MET A 606 -6.62 7.75 -5.21
CA MET A 606 -7.88 7.61 -5.94
C MET A 606 -7.74 6.55 -7.03
N MET A 607 -8.45 5.43 -6.90
CA MET A 607 -8.52 4.40 -7.94
C MET A 607 -9.56 4.82 -9.00
N PRO A 608 -9.29 4.60 -10.29
CA PRO A 608 -10.29 4.82 -11.33
C PRO A 608 -11.30 3.65 -11.34
N ASP A 609 -12.59 3.96 -11.19
CA ASP A 609 -13.66 3.01 -11.45
C ASP A 609 -13.61 2.52 -12.91
N PRO A 610 -13.68 1.19 -13.18
CA PRO A 610 -13.53 0.65 -14.51
C PRO A 610 -14.86 0.61 -15.31
N GLU A 611 -15.67 1.66 -15.26
CA GLU A 611 -16.85 1.82 -16.13
C GLU A 611 -16.85 3.15 -16.90
N THR A 612 -16.87 3.04 -18.23
CA THR A 612 -16.84 4.09 -19.29
C THR A 612 -15.46 4.55 -19.80
N GLY A 613 -14.97 3.81 -20.81
CA GLY A 613 -13.74 4.14 -21.53
C GLY A 613 -13.59 3.38 -22.85
N ALA A 614 -14.52 3.57 -23.79
CA ALA A 614 -14.47 2.92 -25.10
C ALA A 614 -13.28 3.42 -25.94
N ALA A 615 -12.21 2.63 -26.01
CA ALA A 615 -11.06 2.88 -26.87
C ALA A 615 -11.26 2.21 -28.23
N THR A 616 -11.52 3.02 -29.26
CA THR A 616 -11.69 2.58 -30.65
C THR A 616 -10.35 2.11 -31.24
N ASN A 617 -10.10 0.80 -31.26
CA ASN A 617 -9.00 0.21 -32.02
C ASN A 617 -9.53 -0.42 -33.31
N GLN A 618 -9.21 0.22 -34.43
CA GLN A 618 -9.42 -0.28 -35.80
C GLN A 618 -8.06 -0.75 -36.36
N TRP A 619 -8.08 -1.63 -37.38
CA TRP A 619 -6.91 -2.31 -37.98
C TRP A 619 -6.33 -3.44 -37.09
N LEU A 620 -6.19 -4.70 -37.51
CA LEU A 620 -6.29 -5.35 -38.84
C LEU A 620 -6.97 -6.73 -38.74
N SER A 621 -7.69 -7.12 -39.80
CA SER A 621 -8.23 -8.48 -39.97
C SER A 621 -7.21 -9.39 -40.66
N ASP A 622 -7.10 -10.65 -40.20
CA ASP A 622 -7.22 -11.87 -41.02
C ASP A 622 -6.54 -13.07 -40.35
N SER A 623 -7.30 -14.14 -40.05
CA SER A 623 -6.91 -15.57 -40.17
C SER A 623 -7.96 -16.53 -39.57
N ALA A 624 -8.67 -17.23 -40.46
CA ALA A 624 -9.27 -18.56 -40.35
C ALA A 624 -9.80 -19.12 -39.00
N SER A 625 -11.11 -19.37 -38.94
CA SER A 625 -11.73 -20.43 -38.11
C SER A 625 -11.60 -21.80 -38.81
N PRO A 626 -11.57 -22.95 -38.08
CA PRO A 626 -12.80 -23.77 -37.90
C PRO A 626 -12.79 -24.66 -36.62
N PRO A 627 -13.76 -25.59 -36.40
CA PRO A 627 -15.21 -25.47 -36.50
C PRO A 627 -15.95 -25.87 -35.20
N THR A 628 -17.28 -25.72 -35.24
CA THR A 628 -18.25 -25.88 -34.14
C THR A 628 -18.67 -27.33 -33.83
N MET A 629 -18.91 -27.65 -32.55
CA MET A 629 -19.83 -28.68 -32.03
C MET A 629 -20.51 -28.05 -30.78
N ALA A 630 -21.75 -27.52 -30.80
CA ALA A 630 -23.08 -28.12 -31.04
C ALA A 630 -23.69 -28.80 -29.79
N GLY A 631 -24.78 -28.19 -29.26
CA GLY A 631 -25.63 -28.69 -28.15
C GLY A 631 -25.36 -28.01 -26.79
N GLY A 632 -26.35 -27.47 -26.06
CA GLY A 632 -27.75 -27.27 -26.39
C GLY A 632 -28.57 -26.65 -25.23
N ALA A 633 -29.19 -25.50 -25.51
CA ALA A 633 -30.51 -25.02 -25.05
C ALA A 633 -31.00 -25.19 -23.59
N ALA A 634 -31.26 -24.06 -22.92
CA ALA A 634 -32.50 -23.81 -22.16
C ALA A 634 -32.74 -22.29 -22.01
N ASP A 635 -33.96 -21.82 -22.31
CA ASP A 635 -34.40 -20.43 -22.16
C ASP A 635 -34.53 -19.99 -20.68
N ASN A 636 -34.33 -18.70 -20.38
CA ASN A 636 -35.48 -17.86 -19.98
C ASN A 636 -35.23 -16.35 -20.19
N ARG A 637 -36.32 -15.59 -20.20
CA ARG A 637 -36.45 -14.24 -20.78
C ARG A 637 -37.11 -13.28 -19.78
N THR A 638 -36.51 -12.12 -19.50
CA THR A 638 -37.22 -11.00 -18.86
C THR A 638 -36.71 -9.63 -19.34
N GLU A 639 -37.63 -8.66 -19.35
CA GLU A 639 -37.51 -7.27 -19.81
C GLU A 639 -36.49 -6.47 -18.96
N LEU A 640 -35.72 -5.48 -19.43
CA LEU A 640 -35.95 -4.34 -20.34
C LEU A 640 -36.82 -3.22 -19.76
N VAL A 641 -36.18 -2.31 -19.00
CA VAL A 641 -36.71 -0.99 -18.65
C VAL A 641 -35.62 0.05 -18.90
N ASP A 642 -35.85 0.93 -19.87
CA ASP A 642 -35.04 2.13 -20.13
C ASP A 642 -35.24 3.17 -19.02
N ASN A 643 -34.18 3.90 -18.64
CA ASN A 643 -34.31 5.21 -18.02
C ASN A 643 -33.16 6.14 -18.40
N LYS A 644 -33.45 7.11 -19.27
CA LYS A 644 -32.55 8.24 -19.59
C LYS A 644 -32.53 9.24 -18.45
N LEU A 645 -31.34 9.70 -18.05
CA LEU A 645 -31.17 11.03 -17.44
C LEU A 645 -30.32 11.94 -18.35
N PRO A 646 -30.61 13.26 -18.38
CA PRO A 646 -29.91 14.22 -19.23
C PRO A 646 -28.60 14.72 -18.58
N GLY A 647 -27.60 15.01 -19.42
CA GLY A 647 -26.31 15.57 -18.97
C GLY A 647 -26.38 17.05 -18.60
N ALA A 648 -25.55 17.45 -17.64
CA ALA A 648 -25.37 18.85 -17.22
C ALA A 648 -24.06 19.43 -17.79
N THR A 649 -24.11 20.69 -18.22
CA THR A 649 -23.02 21.39 -18.92
C THR A 649 -22.13 22.21 -17.98
N ASN A 650 -20.82 22.17 -18.21
CA ASN A 650 -19.86 23.07 -17.56
C ASN A 650 -20.07 24.54 -17.96
N ARG A 651 -19.99 25.46 -17.00
CA ARG A 651 -19.58 26.86 -17.24
C ARG A 651 -18.68 27.39 -16.13
N SER A 652 -17.59 28.04 -16.54
CA SER A 652 -16.67 28.75 -15.64
C SER A 652 -16.90 30.26 -15.71
N LEU A 653 -16.93 30.91 -14.56
CA LEU A 653 -16.56 32.31 -14.30
C LEU A 653 -15.87 32.29 -12.91
N GLY A 654 -14.81 33.02 -12.59
CA GLY A 654 -14.24 34.21 -13.24
C GLY A 654 -14.22 35.33 -12.20
N GLY A 655 -13.09 35.55 -11.53
CA GLY A 655 -12.99 36.52 -10.42
C GLY A 655 -11.60 37.16 -10.29
N PRO A 656 -11.48 38.50 -10.23
CA PRO A 656 -10.22 39.21 -10.01
C PRO A 656 -10.00 39.66 -8.54
N ASN A 657 -8.76 40.09 -8.24
CA ASN A 657 -8.31 40.64 -6.96
C ASN A 657 -9.07 41.92 -6.52
N ALA A 658 -9.20 42.17 -5.20
CA ALA A 658 -8.33 43.11 -4.47
C ALA A 658 -8.66 43.30 -2.96
N THR A 659 -7.59 43.59 -2.23
CA THR A 659 -7.36 43.98 -0.82
C THR A 659 -8.39 44.83 -0.03
N ALA A 660 -8.52 44.45 1.26
CA ALA A 660 -8.56 45.29 2.50
C ALA A 660 -9.71 46.28 2.77
N GLU A 661 -10.45 46.09 3.88
CA GLU A 661 -10.34 46.85 5.16
C GLU A 661 -11.23 46.17 6.25
N LYS A 662 -11.55 46.84 7.37
CA LYS A 662 -11.89 46.28 8.70
C LYS A 662 -13.29 46.72 9.18
N VAL A 663 -13.86 45.96 10.13
CA VAL A 663 -14.93 46.31 11.13
C VAL A 663 -16.29 45.57 11.00
N GLU A 664 -16.61 44.87 12.11
CA GLU A 664 -17.90 44.44 12.73
C GLU A 664 -19.06 43.68 12.02
N VAL A 665 -19.38 42.53 12.64
CA VAL A 665 -20.70 41.95 13.02
C VAL A 665 -21.90 42.09 12.06
N GLY A 666 -22.38 40.95 11.55
CA GLY A 666 -23.67 40.79 10.88
C GLY A 666 -24.03 39.31 10.62
N ASP A 667 -25.32 39.00 10.56
CA ASP A 667 -25.91 37.65 10.65
C ASP A 667 -25.71 36.68 9.46
N GLU A 668 -26.12 35.43 9.71
CA GLU A 668 -26.09 34.25 8.83
C GLU A 668 -26.77 34.41 7.45
N SER A 669 -26.26 33.68 6.45
CA SER A 669 -27.14 32.88 5.57
C SER A 669 -26.42 31.68 4.98
N ASN A 670 -27.14 30.55 4.87
CA ASN A 670 -26.60 29.22 4.66
C ASN A 670 -27.10 28.62 3.33
N ARG A 671 -26.21 27.98 2.56
CA ARG A 671 -26.56 26.98 1.53
C ARG A 671 -25.49 25.90 1.45
N THR A 672 -25.83 24.70 1.91
CA THR A 672 -25.15 23.44 1.57
C THR A 672 -26.21 22.42 1.16
N GLU A 673 -25.92 21.66 0.10
CA GLU A 673 -26.87 20.72 -0.50
C GLU A 673 -26.94 19.42 0.29
N THR A 674 -28.16 18.91 0.51
CA THR A 674 -28.41 17.75 1.37
C THR A 674 -28.57 16.48 0.55
N MET A 675 -27.77 15.45 0.84
CA MET A 675 -28.01 14.08 0.36
C MET A 675 -28.69 13.27 1.47
N VAL A 676 -29.93 12.82 1.23
CA VAL A 676 -30.74 12.07 2.20
C VAL A 676 -30.65 10.58 1.92
N ILE A 677 -30.33 9.77 2.93
CA ILE A 677 -30.39 8.30 2.89
C ILE A 677 -31.39 7.83 3.96
N PRO A 678 -32.52 7.19 3.60
CA PRO A 678 -33.51 6.74 4.56
C PRO A 678 -33.07 5.42 5.24
N TRP A 679 -33.07 5.41 6.58
CA TRP A 679 -32.98 4.18 7.37
C TRP A 679 -34.38 3.76 7.83
N ALA A 680 -34.69 2.46 7.73
CA ALA A 680 -35.89 1.87 8.28
C ALA A 680 -35.53 0.55 8.99
N CYS A 681 -35.76 0.48 10.30
CA CYS A 681 -35.64 -0.75 11.09
C CYS A 681 -37.04 -1.28 11.45
N PRO A 682 -37.34 -2.58 11.23
CA PRO A 682 -38.60 -3.18 11.67
C PRO A 682 -38.57 -3.46 13.18
N ARG A 683 -39.62 -3.05 13.90
CA ARG A 683 -39.86 -3.50 15.29
C ARG A 683 -40.30 -4.95 15.30
N ILE A 684 -39.62 -5.79 16.07
CA ILE A 684 -40.12 -7.12 16.45
C ILE A 684 -40.90 -6.94 17.77
N THR A 685 -42.22 -7.14 17.74
CA THR A 685 -43.07 -7.15 18.95
C THR A 685 -43.35 -8.57 19.39
N ASN A 686 -42.76 -8.99 20.51
CA ASN A 686 -43.24 -10.16 21.24
C ASN A 686 -44.32 -9.73 22.23
N SER A 687 -45.54 -10.23 22.00
CA SER A 687 -46.68 -10.12 22.91
C SER A 687 -46.60 -11.22 23.96
N LEU A 688 -46.93 -10.89 25.22
CA LEU A 688 -47.77 -11.69 26.13
C LEU A 688 -47.78 -11.08 27.55
N MET A 689 -48.74 -10.20 27.83
CA MET A 689 -49.59 -10.22 29.05
C MET A 689 -50.54 -9.00 29.08
N SER A 690 -51.72 -9.21 29.64
CA SER A 690 -52.83 -8.25 29.77
C SER A 690 -53.90 -8.83 30.71
N PRO A 691 -54.83 -8.03 31.26
CA PRO A 691 -54.75 -6.60 31.55
C PRO A 691 -55.27 -6.24 32.96
N LEU A 692 -55.13 -4.98 33.37
CA LEU A 692 -56.10 -4.34 34.26
C LEU A 692 -56.17 -2.82 34.01
N GLU A 693 -57.40 -2.38 33.73
CA GLU A 693 -58.05 -1.06 33.90
C GLU A 693 -57.28 0.13 34.55
N ARG A 694 -57.54 1.42 34.27
CA ARG A 694 -58.79 2.08 33.80
C ARG A 694 -58.56 3.56 33.34
N HIS A 695 -59.52 4.08 32.56
CA HIS A 695 -59.92 5.50 32.35
C HIS A 695 -59.04 6.55 31.60
N ALA A 696 -59.69 7.21 30.63
CA ALA A 696 -59.41 8.55 30.09
C ALA A 696 -60.41 9.59 30.67
N PRO A 697 -60.33 10.92 30.37
CA PRO A 697 -61.01 11.43 29.16
C PRO A 697 -60.43 12.73 28.48
N THR A 698 -60.85 12.98 27.22
CA THR A 698 -61.15 14.25 26.46
C THR A 698 -60.54 15.62 26.88
N SER A 699 -60.21 16.63 26.03
CA SER A 699 -60.45 17.04 24.61
C SER A 699 -59.61 18.34 24.32
N GLY A 700 -59.52 19.02 23.15
CA GLY A 700 -60.06 18.88 21.78
C GLY A 700 -60.42 20.27 21.13
N SER A 701 -60.32 20.43 19.78
CA SER A 701 -60.66 21.66 18.96
C SER A 701 -59.64 22.84 19.06
N SER A 702 -59.33 23.70 18.06
CA SER A 702 -59.96 24.04 16.75
C SER A 702 -58.96 24.76 15.78
N ASN A 703 -59.21 24.68 14.46
CA ASN A 703 -58.81 25.64 13.40
C ASN A 703 -60.02 26.61 13.12
N PRO A 704 -60.06 27.63 12.20
CA PRO A 704 -59.22 27.91 11.00
C PRO A 704 -58.97 29.41 10.57
N ALA A 705 -58.35 29.59 9.39
CA ALA A 705 -58.72 30.49 8.24
C ALA A 705 -58.17 31.94 8.04
N GLY A 706 -57.74 32.19 6.78
CA GLY A 706 -57.82 33.48 6.02
C GLY A 706 -56.53 34.32 5.86
N ALA A 707 -56.28 35.11 4.78
CA ALA A 707 -56.86 35.18 3.42
C ALA A 707 -56.03 36.09 2.44
N THR A 708 -55.98 35.71 1.14
CA THR A 708 -56.04 36.53 -0.11
C THR A 708 -55.10 37.71 -0.51
N SER A 709 -54.69 37.68 -1.81
CA SER A 709 -54.41 38.79 -2.77
C SER A 709 -53.10 39.61 -2.62
N SER A 710 -52.50 40.26 -3.65
CA SER A 710 -52.97 40.70 -5.00
C SER A 710 -51.84 40.87 -6.05
N ASP A 711 -52.19 40.91 -7.35
CA ASP A 711 -51.66 41.64 -8.55
C ASP A 711 -50.28 42.38 -8.52
N GLY A 712 -49.53 42.58 -9.61
CA GLY A 712 -49.71 42.33 -11.06
C GLY A 712 -48.90 43.35 -11.93
N ARG A 713 -48.89 43.17 -13.27
CA ARG A 713 -48.38 44.04 -14.38
C ARG A 713 -46.99 43.81 -15.00
N ASP A 714 -47.07 43.27 -16.23
CA ASP A 714 -46.44 43.68 -17.50
C ASP A 714 -45.41 44.84 -17.58
N SER A 715 -44.42 44.63 -18.46
CA SER A 715 -44.03 45.59 -19.51
C SER A 715 -43.30 44.88 -20.67
N GLN A 716 -43.77 45.08 -21.91
CA GLN A 716 -43.07 44.65 -23.13
C GLN A 716 -42.14 45.75 -23.66
N PHE A 717 -41.07 45.41 -24.39
CA PHE A 717 -40.67 46.20 -25.57
C PHE A 717 -39.95 45.34 -26.63
N ARG A 718 -40.21 45.62 -27.91
CA ARG A 718 -39.65 44.93 -29.09
C ARG A 718 -38.44 45.68 -29.66
N SER A 719 -37.52 44.97 -30.33
CA SER A 719 -37.35 45.02 -31.81
C SER A 719 -36.00 44.47 -32.31
N ASN A 720 -36.07 43.64 -33.37
CA ASN A 720 -35.29 43.66 -34.65
C ASN A 720 -33.75 43.89 -34.63
N HIS A 721 -32.92 43.29 -35.51
CA HIS A 721 -33.15 42.63 -36.81
C HIS A 721 -31.89 41.86 -37.33
N VAL A 722 -32.11 40.96 -38.32
CA VAL A 722 -31.22 40.66 -39.48
C VAL A 722 -29.95 39.79 -39.30
N HIS A 723 -30.02 38.58 -39.89
CA HIS A 723 -28.93 37.76 -40.46
C HIS A 723 -28.44 38.38 -41.78
N PRO A 724 -27.18 38.19 -42.25
CA PRO A 724 -26.92 36.99 -43.07
C PRO A 724 -25.47 36.42 -43.11
N ASP A 725 -25.38 35.13 -43.43
CA ASP A 725 -24.25 34.43 -44.08
C ASP A 725 -24.37 34.59 -45.62
N PRO A 726 -23.49 34.04 -46.54
CA PRO A 726 -22.25 33.26 -46.37
C PRO A 726 -21.10 33.66 -47.34
N LYS A 727 -19.94 32.94 -47.32
CA LYS A 727 -19.34 32.17 -48.47
C LYS A 727 -17.80 32.03 -48.50
N LEU A 728 -17.37 30.77 -48.63
CA LEU A 728 -16.34 30.19 -49.53
C LEU A 728 -15.25 31.09 -50.19
N ALA A 729 -13.98 30.70 -50.03
CA ALA A 729 -12.96 30.69 -51.11
C ALA A 729 -11.75 29.77 -50.81
N LEU A 730 -11.38 28.91 -51.76
CA LEU A 730 -10.03 28.34 -51.96
C LEU A 730 -9.21 29.30 -52.84
N PRO A 731 -7.85 29.27 -52.84
CA PRO A 731 -7.17 28.63 -53.97
C PRO A 731 -5.76 28.00 -53.67
N THR A 732 -5.12 27.56 -54.76
CA THR A 732 -4.01 26.58 -54.91
C THR A 732 -2.63 27.15 -55.30
N GLY A 733 -1.55 26.37 -55.13
CA GLY A 733 -0.26 26.45 -55.86
C GLY A 733 0.90 25.73 -55.12
N ARG A 734 1.58 24.68 -55.63
CA ARG A 734 2.66 24.61 -56.66
C ARG A 734 3.83 25.61 -56.40
N THR A 735 5.14 25.29 -56.50
CA THR A 735 5.92 24.09 -56.93
C THR A 735 7.42 24.37 -56.69
N SER A 736 8.25 23.37 -56.33
CA SER A 736 9.59 23.12 -56.95
C SER A 736 10.40 21.97 -56.32
N SER A 737 10.96 21.10 -57.19
CA SER A 737 12.18 20.29 -57.00
C SER A 737 13.30 20.94 -57.88
N PRO A 738 14.54 20.44 -58.13
CA PRO A 738 15.07 19.06 -57.97
C PRO A 738 16.54 18.88 -57.49
N ARG A 739 16.97 17.63 -57.20
CA ARG A 739 18.22 17.02 -57.75
C ARG A 739 18.42 15.54 -57.36
N ASP A 740 18.48 14.69 -58.40
CA ASP A 740 19.09 13.34 -58.46
C ASP A 740 20.63 13.47 -58.76
N PRO A 741 21.45 12.40 -58.98
CA PRO A 741 21.12 10.96 -59.14
C PRO A 741 22.06 9.89 -58.49
N ASP A 742 21.55 8.65 -58.50
CA ASP A 742 22.15 7.33 -58.78
C ASP A 742 23.55 6.90 -58.24
N SER A 743 23.58 5.69 -57.66
CA SER A 743 24.20 4.52 -58.31
C SER A 743 23.75 3.19 -57.70
N SER A 744 23.78 2.13 -58.52
CA SER A 744 23.17 0.81 -58.28
C SER A 744 24.19 -0.34 -58.26
N THR A 745 23.86 -1.45 -57.57
CA THR A 745 24.12 -2.88 -57.90
C THR A 745 23.76 -3.73 -56.66
N LEU A 746 22.78 -4.65 -56.67
CA LEU A 746 22.64 -5.99 -57.29
C LEU A 746 23.38 -7.15 -56.59
N ASN A 747 22.60 -8.20 -56.24
CA ASN A 747 22.95 -9.64 -56.12
C ASN A 747 23.95 -10.08 -55.01
N ASP A 748 23.78 -11.16 -54.22
CA ASP A 748 23.08 -12.45 -54.42
C ASP A 748 22.71 -13.17 -53.08
N GLN A 749 21.69 -14.04 -53.15
CA GLN A 749 21.39 -15.21 -52.29
C GLN A 749 20.79 -16.28 -53.25
N PRO A 750 20.98 -17.62 -53.08
CA PRO A 750 20.47 -18.36 -51.90
C PRO A 750 21.16 -19.70 -51.54
N GLY A 751 20.62 -20.40 -50.52
CA GLY A 751 20.85 -21.83 -50.23
C GLY A 751 20.71 -22.16 -48.74
N TRP A 752 19.55 -22.61 -48.21
CA TRP A 752 18.98 -23.98 -48.29
C TRP A 752 19.94 -25.11 -47.90
N TRP A 753 19.73 -25.72 -46.72
CA TRP A 753 19.76 -27.18 -46.51
C TRP A 753 18.86 -27.54 -45.31
N THR A 754 17.96 -28.49 -45.52
CA THR A 754 17.21 -29.24 -44.50
C THR A 754 17.69 -30.69 -44.49
N ALA A 755 17.85 -31.32 -43.33
CA ALA A 755 17.63 -32.76 -43.15
C ALA A 755 17.70 -33.19 -41.68
N ALA A 756 16.79 -34.11 -41.34
CA ALA A 756 16.54 -34.78 -40.07
C ALA A 756 17.73 -35.47 -39.38
N ASN A 757 17.67 -35.50 -38.05
CA ASN A 757 17.33 -36.72 -37.29
C ASN A 757 16.52 -36.34 -36.04
#